data_AF-A0A1Q7Y6E6-F1
#
_entry.id   AF-A0A1Q7Y6E6-F1
#
_cell.length_a   1.000
_cell.length_b   1.000
_cell.length_c   1.000
_cell.angle_alpha   90.00
_cell.angle_beta   90.00
_cell.angle_gamma   90.00
#
_symmetry.space_group_name_H-M   'P 1'
#
loop_
_entity.id
_entity.type
_entity.pdbx_description
1 polymer ?
#
loop_
_entity_poly.entity_id
_entity_poly.type
_entity_poly.pdbx_seq_one_letter_code
_entity_poly.pdbx_strand_id
1 'polypeptide(L)'
;NLPANTAYDLSLEHERSVFQLLKKQYARYTPEMVERITGIPRDQFLKAADLFTSIRKGGDMKKAGTIIYAVGWTQHTFGTQIIRTAAILQLILGNVGRAGGGVNALRGHSNIQGATDMGGVFDIFPGYLKIPAPTDTDLATFLKRTTPTPSKPNMWDSYNYWSNTPKFMVSFLKSLYGDAARQENDFAFPYLPKIDRNYSWTEMWDYMYNGQVKGLFAFGMNGVMIGPNSRKNIDALKKADWLVVCELYPDETSEFWRAPGISKNDMAKINTTVYRLPGAGFAEKDGTFVNSARWLQWKYVALPPPGQAKVDQEILARIFLKVRELYRNEGGKFPDPILNLTWAYTTPENPSFAEVAKEINGRALADLTEPTQPGVTIKAGQQLPGFAWLRDDGTTACGNWLYSGSWTEAGAQMQRRGTEDPSGLGVYPNWAWSWPANRRVMYNRASCDPSGKPWDYERRQVWWNEAQQKWVGNDVPDFKVDSKPQDHMGPFIMNPEGVGRIFAPLAAFADGPFPEHYEPVESPIANPLHPNQSNNPVAKKYKSDLDRYGTPEEGFNIVCTTYRLTEHYHYWTKNNPMNVQLVPEPFVEVPAQLADEMGITGGEKVKVTSARGVYVAKAMVTKGIKPMMIDGKKTYQIGIPIHSGYRGIAEDEGRTSLDPANQLSPAAIDPNAYTPEFKGFLVKIERA
;
A
#
# COMPACT_ATOMS: atom_id res chain seq x y z
N ASN A 1 21.09 -13.16 1.79
CA ASN A 1 21.27 -12.97 0.33
C ASN A 1 20.98 -14.27 -0.39
N LEU A 2 20.41 -14.20 -1.59
CA LEU A 2 20.30 -15.36 -2.47
C LEU A 2 21.70 -15.81 -2.92
N PRO A 3 21.92 -17.10 -3.22
CA PRO A 3 23.20 -17.57 -3.73
C PRO A 3 23.51 -16.93 -5.09
N ALA A 4 24.78 -16.60 -5.36
CA ALA A 4 25.18 -15.93 -6.61
C ALA A 4 24.86 -16.77 -7.86
N ASN A 5 25.12 -18.08 -7.79
CA ASN A 5 24.87 -19.03 -8.88
C ASN A 5 23.68 -19.91 -8.51
N THR A 6 22.58 -19.75 -9.23
CA THR A 6 21.38 -20.57 -9.04
C THR A 6 21.39 -21.77 -9.98
N ALA A 7 21.09 -22.96 -9.44
CA ALA A 7 20.87 -24.14 -10.25
C ALA A 7 19.59 -23.99 -11.05
N TYR A 8 19.57 -24.53 -12.27
CA TYR A 8 18.42 -24.52 -13.15
C TYR A 8 18.23 -25.88 -13.82
N ASP A 9 16.99 -26.18 -14.19
CA ASP A 9 16.61 -27.37 -14.94
C ASP A 9 15.48 -27.00 -15.90
N LEU A 10 15.79 -26.95 -17.20
CA LEU A 10 14.83 -26.58 -18.24
C LEU A 10 13.83 -27.70 -18.56
N SER A 11 14.10 -28.94 -18.16
CA SER A 11 13.13 -30.03 -18.27
C SER A 11 11.98 -29.88 -17.26
N LEU A 12 12.22 -29.14 -16.18
CA LEU A 12 11.35 -28.99 -15.02
C LEU A 12 11.11 -30.32 -14.26
N GLU A 13 11.90 -31.36 -14.51
CA GLU A 13 11.69 -32.70 -13.96
C GLU A 13 12.38 -32.92 -12.61
N HIS A 14 13.46 -32.18 -12.31
CA HIS A 14 14.15 -32.33 -11.03
C HIS A 14 13.17 -32.10 -9.87
N GLU A 15 13.15 -33.03 -8.92
CA GLU A 15 12.20 -33.05 -7.78
C GLU A 15 12.20 -31.77 -6.92
N ARG A 16 13.33 -31.05 -6.87
CA ARG A 16 13.50 -29.79 -6.12
C ARG A 16 13.29 -28.56 -7.01
N SER A 17 12.95 -28.73 -8.28
CA SER A 17 12.59 -27.61 -9.12
C SER A 17 11.34 -26.94 -8.56
N VAL A 18 11.26 -25.61 -8.69
CA VAL A 18 10.11 -24.84 -8.20
C VAL A 18 8.80 -25.38 -8.78
N PHE A 19 8.83 -25.89 -10.02
CA PHE A 19 7.65 -26.47 -10.67
C PHE A 19 7.18 -27.77 -10.00
N GLN A 20 8.08 -28.71 -9.68
CA GLN A 20 7.68 -29.94 -8.99
C GLN A 20 7.22 -29.67 -7.56
N LEU A 21 7.87 -28.73 -6.86
CA LEU A 21 7.45 -28.31 -5.52
C LEU A 21 6.08 -27.62 -5.53
N LEU A 22 5.79 -26.79 -6.56
CA LEU A 22 4.49 -26.18 -6.77
C LEU A 22 3.39 -27.25 -6.92
N LYS A 23 3.62 -28.25 -7.78
CA LYS A 23 2.68 -29.37 -7.97
C LYS A 23 2.43 -30.11 -6.66
N LYS A 24 3.48 -30.40 -5.89
CA LYS A 24 3.37 -31.06 -4.59
C LYS A 24 2.58 -30.23 -3.59
N GLN A 25 2.84 -28.92 -3.50
CA GLN A 25 2.16 -28.02 -2.57
C GLN A 25 0.65 -28.00 -2.79
N TYR A 26 0.24 -27.83 -4.05
CA TYR A 26 -1.16 -27.59 -4.41
C TYR A 26 -1.96 -28.86 -4.75
N ALA A 27 -1.34 -30.04 -4.76
CA ALA A 27 -2.04 -31.32 -4.96
C ALA A 27 -3.17 -31.59 -3.93
N ARG A 28 -3.09 -30.98 -2.74
CA ARG A 28 -4.09 -31.13 -1.66
C ARG A 28 -5.36 -30.29 -1.89
N TYR A 29 -5.32 -29.31 -2.79
CA TYR A 29 -6.44 -28.40 -3.07
C TYR A 29 -7.31 -28.94 -4.19
N THR A 30 -7.93 -30.11 -3.96
CA THR A 30 -8.88 -30.69 -4.92
C THR A 30 -10.18 -29.86 -4.98
N PRO A 31 -11.00 -29.98 -6.04
CA PRO A 31 -12.30 -29.31 -6.10
C PRO A 31 -13.19 -29.60 -4.89
N GLU A 32 -13.14 -30.81 -4.33
CA GLU A 32 -13.86 -31.20 -3.11
C GLU A 32 -13.32 -30.47 -1.88
N MET A 33 -12.00 -30.34 -1.76
CA MET A 33 -11.39 -29.58 -0.66
C MET A 33 -11.72 -28.08 -0.76
N VAL A 34 -11.72 -27.53 -1.98
CA VAL A 34 -12.13 -26.13 -2.22
C VAL A 34 -13.59 -25.91 -1.84
N GLU A 35 -14.49 -26.82 -2.20
CA GLU A 35 -15.90 -26.77 -1.80
C GLU A 35 -16.05 -26.79 -0.27
N ARG A 36 -15.32 -27.68 0.42
CA ARG A 36 -15.33 -27.74 1.89
C ARG A 36 -14.84 -26.45 2.56
N ILE A 37 -13.76 -25.85 2.06
CA ILE A 37 -13.16 -24.62 2.63
C ILE A 37 -14.01 -23.39 2.33
N THR A 38 -14.49 -23.24 1.09
CA THR A 38 -15.08 -21.98 0.61
C THR A 38 -16.60 -21.98 0.65
N GLY A 39 -17.23 -23.16 0.70
CA GLY A 39 -18.67 -23.33 0.48
C GLY A 39 -19.14 -23.07 -0.96
N ILE A 40 -18.23 -22.83 -1.91
CA ILE A 40 -18.56 -22.71 -3.34
C ILE A 40 -18.82 -24.12 -3.88
N PRO A 41 -20.00 -24.38 -4.49
CA PRO A 41 -20.29 -25.68 -5.08
C PRO A 41 -19.22 -26.10 -6.09
N ARG A 42 -18.81 -27.37 -6.04
CA ARG A 42 -17.71 -27.91 -6.84
C ARG A 42 -17.86 -27.63 -8.34
N ASP A 43 -19.07 -27.78 -8.87
CA ASP A 43 -19.38 -27.52 -10.28
C ASP A 43 -19.22 -26.04 -10.66
N GLN A 44 -19.58 -25.13 -9.77
CA GLN A 44 -19.38 -23.69 -9.95
C GLN A 44 -17.90 -23.31 -9.89
N PHE A 45 -17.15 -23.89 -8.95
CA PHE A 45 -15.70 -23.69 -8.88
C PHE A 45 -15.03 -24.16 -10.18
N LEU A 46 -15.34 -25.38 -10.65
CA LEU A 46 -14.79 -25.91 -11.91
C LEU A 46 -15.15 -25.04 -13.10
N LYS A 47 -16.39 -24.53 -13.18
CA LYS A 47 -16.82 -23.59 -14.23
C LYS A 47 -16.02 -22.29 -14.21
N ALA A 48 -15.79 -21.72 -13.03
CA ALA A 48 -15.00 -20.50 -12.88
C ALA A 48 -13.52 -20.73 -13.24
N ALA A 49 -12.94 -21.84 -12.78
CA ALA A 49 -11.58 -22.24 -13.10
C ALA A 49 -11.39 -22.48 -14.61
N ASP A 50 -12.33 -23.19 -15.26
CA ASP A 50 -12.31 -23.43 -16.69
C ASP A 50 -12.40 -22.14 -17.49
N LEU A 51 -13.32 -21.24 -17.11
CA LEU A 51 -13.47 -19.93 -17.76
C LEU A 51 -12.17 -19.12 -17.66
N PHE A 52 -11.61 -19.00 -16.46
CA PHE A 52 -10.41 -18.18 -16.24
C PHE A 52 -9.17 -18.76 -16.94
N THR A 53 -9.03 -20.10 -16.97
CA THR A 53 -7.87 -20.78 -17.59
C THR A 53 -8.06 -21.04 -19.09
N SER A 54 -9.28 -20.87 -19.63
CA SER A 54 -9.60 -21.08 -21.06
C SER A 54 -8.71 -20.29 -22.02
N ILE A 55 -8.15 -19.16 -21.56
CA ILE A 55 -7.23 -18.31 -22.32
C ILE A 55 -5.90 -18.99 -22.68
N ARG A 56 -5.58 -20.16 -22.09
CA ARG A 56 -4.37 -20.95 -22.38
C ARG A 56 -4.66 -22.35 -22.93
N LYS A 57 -5.92 -22.70 -23.18
CA LYS A 57 -6.25 -23.97 -23.85
C LYS A 57 -5.59 -24.01 -25.23
N GLY A 58 -4.95 -25.13 -25.57
CA GLY A 58 -4.23 -25.30 -26.84
C GLY A 58 -2.92 -24.52 -26.98
N GLY A 59 -2.40 -23.90 -25.91
CA GLY A 59 -1.16 -23.13 -25.95
C GLY A 59 -1.30 -21.73 -26.57
N ASP A 60 -2.53 -21.21 -26.69
CA ASP A 60 -2.77 -19.88 -27.26
C ASP A 60 -2.16 -18.76 -26.40
N MET A 61 -1.14 -18.12 -26.94
CA MET A 61 -0.48 -16.98 -26.33
C MET A 61 -1.08 -15.65 -26.78
N LYS A 62 -2.14 -15.60 -27.60
CA LYS A 62 -2.79 -14.35 -28.04
C LYS A 62 -3.91 -13.88 -27.11
N LYS A 63 -4.21 -14.55 -26.01
CA LYS A 63 -5.21 -14.07 -25.03
C LYS A 63 -4.53 -13.53 -23.77
N ALA A 64 -5.19 -12.61 -23.06
CA ALA A 64 -4.72 -12.12 -21.77
C ALA A 64 -5.88 -12.07 -20.78
N GLY A 65 -5.61 -12.43 -19.53
CA GLY A 65 -6.55 -12.27 -18.42
C GLY A 65 -5.94 -11.36 -17.36
N THR A 66 -6.78 -10.61 -16.66
CA THR A 66 -6.36 -9.71 -15.58
C THR A 66 -7.07 -10.05 -14.28
N ILE A 67 -6.38 -9.83 -13.17
CA ILE A 67 -6.97 -9.94 -11.82
C ILE A 67 -7.06 -8.54 -11.24
N ILE A 68 -8.26 -8.13 -10.85
CA ILE A 68 -8.53 -6.81 -10.24
C ILE A 68 -8.93 -7.05 -8.79
N TYR A 69 -8.22 -6.43 -7.84
CA TYR A 69 -8.50 -6.61 -6.41
C TYR A 69 -8.12 -5.37 -5.60
N ALA A 70 -8.58 -5.33 -4.35
CA ALA A 70 -8.21 -4.35 -3.35
C ALA A 70 -8.36 -4.94 -1.93
N VAL A 71 -9.08 -4.25 -1.04
CA VAL A 71 -9.17 -4.57 0.39
C VAL A 71 -9.85 -5.89 0.73
N GLY A 72 -10.65 -6.46 -0.17
CA GLY A 72 -11.27 -7.77 0.02
C GLY A 72 -10.25 -8.91 0.19
N TRP A 73 -9.03 -8.73 -0.34
CA TRP A 73 -7.94 -9.70 -0.19
C TRP A 73 -6.86 -9.22 0.77
N THR A 74 -6.66 -7.92 0.95
CA THR A 74 -5.50 -7.42 1.72
C THR A 74 -5.75 -7.36 3.23
N GLN A 75 -7.01 -7.37 3.68
CA GLN A 75 -7.38 -7.15 5.08
C GLN A 75 -7.72 -8.45 5.81
N HIS A 76 -6.77 -9.39 5.80
CA HIS A 76 -6.78 -10.68 6.49
C HIS A 76 -5.41 -10.95 7.08
N THR A 77 -5.31 -11.82 8.09
CA THR A 77 -4.02 -12.27 8.67
C THR A 77 -3.12 -13.07 7.73
N PHE A 78 -3.60 -13.36 6.52
CA PHE A 78 -2.90 -14.04 5.43
C PHE A 78 -3.10 -13.30 4.10
N GLY A 79 -3.44 -12.01 4.14
CA GLY A 79 -3.76 -11.20 2.96
C GLY A 79 -2.60 -11.13 1.97
N THR A 80 -1.37 -11.08 2.47
CA THR A 80 -0.16 -11.12 1.61
C THR A 80 -0.11 -12.39 0.76
N GLN A 81 -0.51 -13.54 1.32
CA GLN A 81 -0.47 -14.83 0.63
C GLN A 81 -1.61 -14.99 -0.39
N ILE A 82 -2.77 -14.36 -0.18
CA ILE A 82 -3.84 -14.28 -1.20
C ILE A 82 -3.30 -13.59 -2.47
N ILE A 83 -2.62 -12.45 -2.28
CA ILE A 83 -2.05 -11.67 -3.39
C ILE A 83 -0.94 -12.45 -4.10
N ARG A 84 -0.10 -13.16 -3.34
CA ARG A 84 0.93 -14.06 -3.88
C ARG A 84 0.33 -15.14 -4.77
N THR A 85 -0.81 -15.70 -4.39
CA THR A 85 -1.54 -16.70 -5.20
C THR A 85 -1.96 -16.12 -6.55
N ALA A 86 -2.52 -14.90 -6.57
CA ALA A 86 -2.88 -14.20 -7.80
C ALA A 86 -1.66 -13.91 -8.70
N ALA A 87 -0.53 -13.50 -8.09
CA ALA A 87 0.71 -13.27 -8.83
C ALA A 87 1.25 -14.57 -9.44
N ILE A 88 1.25 -15.68 -8.69
CA ILE A 88 1.66 -17.00 -9.18
C ILE A 88 0.77 -17.43 -10.36
N LEU A 89 -0.54 -17.31 -10.23
CA LEU A 89 -1.49 -17.67 -11.29
C LEU A 89 -1.24 -16.86 -12.57
N GLN A 90 -1.02 -15.55 -12.45
CA GLN A 90 -0.74 -14.68 -13.59
C GLN A 90 0.64 -14.94 -14.22
N LEU A 91 1.64 -15.40 -13.46
CA LEU A 91 2.93 -15.85 -13.98
C LEU A 91 2.78 -17.15 -14.77
N ILE A 92 2.09 -18.15 -14.23
CA ILE A 92 1.85 -19.45 -14.89
C ILE A 92 1.06 -19.25 -16.18
N LEU A 93 0.05 -18.38 -16.16
CA LEU A 93 -0.73 -18.03 -17.35
C LEU A 93 -0.02 -17.04 -18.27
N GLY A 94 1.22 -16.61 -18.02
CA GLY A 94 1.94 -15.68 -18.90
C GLY A 94 1.18 -14.37 -19.16
N ASN A 95 0.47 -13.85 -18.16
CA ASN A 95 -0.34 -12.63 -18.26
C ASN A 95 0.42 -11.38 -17.79
N VAL A 96 1.51 -11.52 -17.04
CA VAL A 96 2.31 -10.39 -16.52
C VAL A 96 3.02 -9.67 -17.67
N GLY A 97 3.01 -8.32 -17.65
CA GLY A 97 3.66 -7.49 -18.67
C GLY A 97 2.84 -7.26 -19.94
N ARG A 98 1.64 -7.84 -20.03
CA ARG A 98 0.80 -7.81 -21.25
C ARG A 98 -0.34 -6.80 -21.15
N ALA A 99 -0.67 -6.14 -22.25
CA ALA A 99 -1.87 -5.32 -22.39
C ALA A 99 -3.13 -6.19 -22.17
N GLY A 100 -4.01 -5.73 -21.27
CA GLY A 100 -5.17 -6.50 -20.80
C GLY A 100 -4.85 -7.63 -19.80
N GLY A 101 -3.59 -7.75 -19.39
CA GLY A 101 -3.11 -8.76 -18.46
C GLY A 101 -2.85 -8.24 -17.04
N GLY A 102 -1.85 -8.84 -16.39
CA GLY A 102 -1.28 -8.36 -15.13
C GLY A 102 -2.16 -8.52 -13.89
N VAL A 103 -1.68 -7.97 -12.79
CA VAL A 103 -2.37 -7.93 -11.50
C VAL A 103 -2.67 -6.46 -11.20
N ASN A 104 -3.93 -6.07 -11.35
CA ASN A 104 -4.41 -4.72 -11.13
C ASN A 104 -4.84 -4.56 -9.66
N ALA A 105 -3.85 -4.33 -8.80
CA ALA A 105 -4.08 -3.92 -7.42
C ALA A 105 -4.62 -2.49 -7.39
N LEU A 106 -5.93 -2.32 -7.20
CA LEU A 106 -6.57 -1.02 -7.19
C LEU A 106 -6.28 -0.29 -5.88
N ARG A 107 -5.58 0.84 -6.00
CA ARG A 107 -5.24 1.69 -4.86
C ARG A 107 -6.49 2.43 -4.36
N GLY A 108 -6.53 2.70 -3.05
CA GLY A 108 -7.67 3.32 -2.36
C GLY A 108 -7.70 4.85 -2.43
N HIS A 109 -6.94 5.54 -1.56
CA HIS A 109 -6.87 7.00 -1.58
C HIS A 109 -6.24 7.52 -2.87
N SER A 110 -6.69 8.71 -3.29
CA SER A 110 -6.27 9.38 -4.53
C SER A 110 -4.76 9.48 -4.70
N ASN A 111 -4.02 9.57 -3.59
CA ASN A 111 -2.57 9.64 -3.56
C ASN A 111 -1.92 8.58 -2.64
N ILE A 112 -2.58 7.46 -2.31
CA ILE A 112 -1.94 6.43 -1.47
C ILE A 112 -0.69 5.85 -2.13
N GLN A 113 -0.69 5.79 -3.47
CA GLN A 113 0.51 5.40 -4.22
C GLN A 113 1.64 6.39 -3.97
N GLY A 114 1.40 7.69 -4.15
CA GLY A 114 2.41 8.72 -3.95
C GLY A 114 2.86 8.84 -2.49
N ALA A 115 1.95 8.68 -1.53
CA ALA A 115 2.30 8.62 -0.11
C ALA A 115 3.24 7.44 0.19
N THR A 116 2.96 6.26 -0.38
CA THR A 116 3.85 5.09 -0.27
C THR A 116 5.20 5.34 -0.95
N ASP A 117 5.18 5.92 -2.16
CA ASP A 117 6.38 6.24 -2.93
C ASP A 117 7.30 7.22 -2.19
N MET A 118 6.73 8.09 -1.35
CA MET A 118 7.43 9.06 -0.50
C MET A 118 7.77 8.55 0.90
N GLY A 119 7.61 7.25 1.17
CA GLY A 119 7.95 6.66 2.48
C GLY A 119 6.95 6.99 3.58
N GLY A 120 5.66 7.11 3.26
CA GLY A 120 4.56 7.25 4.23
C GLY A 120 4.27 5.98 5.04
N VAL A 121 5.26 5.11 5.21
CA VAL A 121 5.24 3.89 6.02
C VAL A 121 6.53 3.81 6.82
N PHE A 122 6.52 3.00 7.88
CA PHE A 122 7.53 3.09 8.93
C PHE A 122 8.91 2.51 8.58
N ASP A 123 9.04 1.74 7.49
CA ASP A 123 10.22 0.91 7.19
C ASP A 123 10.94 1.27 5.87
N ILE A 124 10.48 2.30 5.15
CA ILE A 124 11.12 2.80 3.92
C ILE A 124 11.23 4.33 3.88
N PHE A 125 12.25 4.81 3.18
CA PHE A 125 12.40 6.18 2.72
C PHE A 125 11.81 6.37 1.30
N PRO A 126 11.70 7.62 0.79
CA PRO A 126 11.31 7.88 -0.58
C PRO A 126 12.03 7.01 -1.61
N GLY A 127 11.26 6.53 -2.59
CA GLY A 127 11.77 5.62 -3.62
C GLY A 127 11.96 4.19 -3.14
N TYR A 128 11.27 3.77 -2.07
CA TYR A 128 11.39 2.42 -1.49
C TYR A 128 12.81 2.08 -1.02
N LEU A 129 13.61 3.09 -0.69
CA LEU A 129 14.90 2.89 -0.04
C LEU A 129 14.68 2.34 1.36
N LYS A 130 15.46 1.35 1.79
CA LYS A 130 15.29 0.76 3.13
C LYS A 130 15.72 1.76 4.21
N ILE A 131 15.05 1.72 5.36
CA ILE A 131 15.54 2.44 6.55
C ILE A 131 16.75 1.69 7.17
N PRO A 132 17.75 2.42 7.69
CA PRO A 132 18.86 1.85 8.45
C PRO A 132 18.40 1.05 9.66
N ALA A 133 19.01 -0.10 9.91
CA ALA A 133 18.86 -0.85 11.15
C ALA A 133 19.94 -0.40 12.16
N PRO A 134 19.79 -0.66 13.48
CA PRO A 134 20.82 -0.37 14.47
C PRO A 134 22.19 -0.99 14.15
N THR A 135 22.22 -2.11 13.44
CA THR A 135 23.45 -2.79 12.99
C THR A 135 24.18 -2.07 11.85
N ASP A 136 23.53 -1.10 11.19
CA ASP A 136 24.18 -0.29 10.16
C ASP A 136 24.91 0.88 10.83
N THR A 137 26.14 0.63 11.26
CA THR A 137 26.97 1.61 11.97
C THR A 137 27.38 2.79 11.10
N ASP A 138 27.49 2.55 9.78
CA ASP A 138 27.99 3.46 8.76
C ASP A 138 27.27 3.21 7.42
N LEU A 139 27.45 4.13 6.46
CA LEU A 139 26.80 4.04 5.15
C LEU A 139 27.26 2.80 4.37
N ALA A 140 28.53 2.41 4.48
CA ALA A 140 29.08 1.27 3.77
C ALA A 140 28.40 -0.06 4.20
N THR A 141 28.21 -0.24 5.50
CA THR A 141 27.53 -1.41 6.09
C THR A 141 26.07 -1.45 5.67
N PHE A 142 25.38 -0.31 5.70
CA PHE A 142 24.02 -0.17 5.18
C PHE A 142 23.93 -0.58 3.71
N LEU A 143 24.77 -0.01 2.84
CA LEU A 143 24.75 -0.27 1.42
C LEU A 143 25.06 -1.74 1.11
N LYS A 144 26.01 -2.35 1.83
CA LYS A 144 26.31 -3.79 1.69
C LYS A 144 25.11 -4.67 2.04
N ARG A 145 24.35 -4.32 3.08
CA ARG A 145 23.14 -5.06 3.51
C ARG A 145 21.97 -4.88 2.55
N THR A 146 21.83 -3.68 1.99
CA THR A 146 20.62 -3.27 1.27
C THR A 146 20.74 -3.36 -0.24
N THR A 147 21.96 -3.37 -0.79
CA THR A 147 22.23 -3.52 -2.23
C THR A 147 22.29 -5.01 -2.59
N PRO A 148 21.31 -5.55 -3.33
CA PRO A 148 21.36 -6.95 -3.74
C PRO A 148 22.41 -7.16 -4.83
N THR A 149 22.98 -8.37 -4.85
CA THR A 149 23.84 -8.86 -5.93
C THR A 149 23.06 -9.81 -6.84
N PRO A 150 23.40 -9.93 -8.13
CA PRO A 150 22.75 -10.88 -9.04
C PRO A 150 22.74 -12.31 -8.49
N SER A 151 21.66 -13.05 -8.78
CA SER A 151 21.44 -14.44 -8.33
C SER A 151 20.87 -15.26 -9.48
N LYS A 152 21.73 -15.75 -10.37
CA LYS A 152 21.31 -16.27 -11.68
C LYS A 152 22.23 -17.41 -12.16
N PRO A 153 21.82 -18.24 -13.14
CA PRO A 153 22.74 -19.14 -13.83
C PRO A 153 23.83 -18.38 -14.56
N ASN A 154 25.07 -18.91 -14.61
CA ASN A 154 26.21 -18.18 -15.17
C ASN A 154 25.99 -17.66 -16.60
N MET A 155 25.31 -18.43 -17.45
CA MET A 155 25.04 -18.05 -18.85
C MET A 155 23.90 -17.04 -19.04
N TRP A 156 23.14 -16.70 -18.00
CA TRP A 156 22.09 -15.69 -18.08
C TRP A 156 22.62 -14.35 -17.60
N ASP A 157 22.06 -13.26 -18.11
CA ASP A 157 22.25 -11.93 -17.54
C ASP A 157 21.11 -11.56 -16.59
N SER A 158 21.36 -10.63 -15.68
CA SER A 158 20.34 -10.08 -14.78
C SER A 158 20.60 -8.61 -14.56
N TYR A 159 19.61 -7.77 -14.86
CA TYR A 159 19.79 -6.34 -14.73
C TYR A 159 19.98 -5.92 -13.27
N ASN A 160 19.27 -6.58 -12.34
CA ASN A 160 19.33 -6.33 -10.90
C ASN A 160 19.41 -4.83 -10.58
N TYR A 161 18.42 -4.05 -11.02
CA TYR A 161 18.54 -2.58 -11.06
C TYR A 161 18.76 -1.95 -9.68
N TRP A 162 18.36 -2.65 -8.61
CA TRP A 162 18.68 -2.28 -7.23
C TRP A 162 20.19 -2.29 -6.90
N SER A 163 21.06 -2.81 -7.77
CA SER A 163 22.51 -2.61 -7.66
C SER A 163 22.91 -1.12 -7.64
N ASN A 164 22.04 -0.22 -8.13
CA ASN A 164 22.20 1.23 -8.10
C ASN A 164 21.78 1.88 -6.77
N THR A 165 21.45 1.10 -5.74
CA THR A 165 21.08 1.61 -4.39
C THR A 165 22.06 2.65 -3.84
N PRO A 166 23.40 2.53 -3.99
CA PRO A 166 24.33 3.58 -3.58
C PRO A 166 24.04 4.95 -4.19
N LYS A 167 23.75 4.99 -5.49
CA LYS A 167 23.45 6.24 -6.22
C LYS A 167 22.18 6.89 -5.70
N PHE A 168 21.15 6.07 -5.47
CA PHE A 168 19.87 6.54 -4.97
C PHE A 168 19.99 7.06 -3.54
N MET A 169 20.69 6.32 -2.66
CA MET A 169 20.86 6.69 -1.26
C MET A 169 21.69 7.97 -1.09
N VAL A 170 22.83 8.07 -1.78
CA VAL A 170 23.67 9.27 -1.70
C VAL A 170 22.94 10.48 -2.28
N SER A 171 22.24 10.33 -3.41
CA SER A 171 21.44 11.43 -3.98
C SER A 171 20.30 11.87 -3.06
N PHE A 172 19.67 10.93 -2.34
CA PHE A 172 18.66 11.24 -1.33
C PHE A 172 19.26 12.00 -0.13
N LEU A 173 20.41 11.55 0.39
CA LEU A 173 21.13 12.24 1.46
C LEU A 173 21.56 13.67 1.05
N LYS A 174 22.03 13.85 -0.19
CA LYS A 174 22.34 15.16 -0.76
C LYS A 174 21.09 16.04 -0.90
N SER A 175 19.92 15.47 -1.16
CA SER A 175 18.65 16.21 -1.16
C SER A 175 18.29 16.68 0.25
N LEU A 176 18.42 15.81 1.26
CA LEU A 176 18.08 16.14 2.64
C LEU A 176 19.05 17.17 3.24
N TYR A 177 20.36 16.96 3.10
CA TYR A 177 21.36 17.68 3.90
C TYR A 177 22.32 18.56 3.10
N GLY A 178 22.17 18.61 1.76
CA GLY A 178 22.92 19.54 0.92
C GLY A 178 24.42 19.49 1.20
N ASP A 179 25.01 20.61 1.55
CA ASP A 179 26.45 20.76 1.83
C ASP A 179 26.90 20.04 3.11
N ALA A 180 26.00 19.75 4.05
CA ALA A 180 26.32 18.99 5.26
C ALA A 180 26.54 17.49 4.96
N ALA A 181 25.99 16.96 3.86
CA ALA A 181 26.25 15.61 3.38
C ALA A 181 27.52 15.58 2.52
N ARG A 182 28.65 15.20 3.12
CA ARG A 182 29.97 15.10 2.47
C ARG A 182 30.50 13.68 2.56
N GLN A 183 31.45 13.32 1.69
CA GLN A 183 31.99 11.97 1.70
C GLN A 183 32.68 11.64 3.04
N GLU A 184 33.32 12.62 3.69
CA GLU A 184 34.07 12.41 4.94
C GLU A 184 33.18 12.12 6.15
N ASN A 185 31.87 12.39 6.06
CA ASN A 185 30.90 12.10 7.12
C ASN A 185 29.79 11.15 6.66
N ASP A 186 30.11 10.24 5.73
CA ASP A 186 29.16 9.27 5.16
C ASP A 186 27.90 9.93 4.59
N PHE A 187 28.06 11.11 3.97
CA PHE A 187 26.97 11.92 3.44
C PHE A 187 25.89 12.23 4.49
N ALA A 188 26.30 12.48 5.73
CA ALA A 188 25.40 12.69 6.86
C ALA A 188 24.46 11.50 7.17
N PHE A 189 24.81 10.28 6.73
CA PHE A 189 24.08 9.06 7.08
C PHE A 189 23.82 8.89 8.59
N PRO A 190 24.77 9.23 9.50
CA PRO A 190 24.51 9.15 10.95
C PRO A 190 23.36 10.03 11.47
N TYR A 191 22.87 11.00 10.68
CA TYR A 191 21.70 11.82 11.02
C TYR A 191 20.38 11.07 10.87
N LEU A 192 20.35 10.00 10.08
CA LEU A 192 19.12 9.25 9.81
C LEU A 192 18.71 8.42 11.03
N PRO A 193 17.39 8.36 11.34
CA PRO A 193 16.90 7.45 12.36
C PRO A 193 17.12 5.99 11.93
N LYS A 194 17.41 5.13 12.90
CA LYS A 194 17.57 3.69 12.70
C LYS A 194 16.38 2.95 13.31
N ILE A 195 15.78 2.05 12.54
CA ILE A 195 14.60 1.30 12.96
C ILE A 195 14.98 0.04 13.73
N ASP A 196 14.71 0.01 15.03
CA ASP A 196 15.06 -1.11 15.93
C ASP A 196 13.93 -2.14 16.08
N ARG A 197 12.70 -1.78 15.74
CA ARG A 197 11.50 -2.61 15.86
C ARG A 197 10.41 -2.17 14.89
N ASN A 198 9.29 -2.89 14.88
CA ASN A 198 8.13 -2.53 14.08
C ASN A 198 7.40 -1.31 14.65
N TYR A 199 7.19 -0.29 13.81
CA TYR A 199 6.43 0.93 14.13
C TYR A 199 5.26 1.14 13.16
N SER A 200 4.72 0.05 12.60
CA SER A 200 3.49 0.07 11.82
C SER A 200 2.34 0.68 12.62
N TRP A 201 1.28 1.08 11.92
CA TRP A 201 0.15 1.78 12.52
C TRP A 201 -0.34 1.06 13.79
N THR A 202 -0.61 -0.24 13.76
CA THR A 202 -1.15 -0.95 14.94
C THR A 202 -0.16 -1.04 16.09
N GLU A 203 1.16 -1.10 15.82
CA GLU A 203 2.19 -1.02 16.86
C GLU A 203 2.18 0.34 17.55
N MET A 204 2.15 1.42 16.78
CA MET A 204 2.16 2.78 17.31
C MET A 204 0.96 3.02 18.24
N TRP A 205 -0.23 2.56 17.86
CA TRP A 205 -1.44 2.69 18.66
C TRP A 205 -1.43 1.78 19.90
N ASP A 206 -0.86 0.57 19.81
CA ASP A 206 -0.66 -0.29 20.97
C ASP A 206 0.35 0.30 21.96
N TYR A 207 1.47 0.85 21.47
CA TYR A 207 2.45 1.57 22.29
C TYR A 207 1.85 2.81 22.96
N MET A 208 0.99 3.56 22.25
CA MET A 208 0.24 4.68 22.83
C MET A 208 -0.72 4.22 23.91
N TYR A 209 -1.48 3.15 23.65
CA TYR A 209 -2.35 2.53 24.66
C TYR A 209 -1.57 2.10 25.91
N ASN A 210 -0.33 1.66 25.75
CA ASN A 210 0.58 1.29 26.84
C ASN A 210 1.40 2.48 27.41
N GLY A 211 1.10 3.72 27.02
CA GLY A 211 1.70 4.94 27.56
C GLY A 211 3.12 5.27 27.08
N GLN A 212 3.61 4.56 26.05
CA GLN A 212 4.95 4.70 25.49
C GLN A 212 5.04 5.80 24.41
N VAL A 213 3.95 6.06 23.69
CA VAL A 213 3.84 7.16 22.72
C VAL A 213 3.13 8.34 23.39
N LYS A 214 3.78 9.50 23.42
CA LYS A 214 3.30 10.70 24.12
C LYS A 214 2.45 11.64 23.28
N GLY A 215 2.58 11.59 21.96
CA GLY A 215 1.73 12.39 21.10
C GLY A 215 1.76 11.94 19.65
N LEU A 216 0.85 12.53 18.89
CA LEU A 216 0.56 12.11 17.52
C LEU A 216 0.26 13.31 16.62
N PHE A 217 0.79 13.27 15.41
CA PHE A 217 0.33 14.06 14.28
C PHE A 217 -0.66 13.23 13.46
N ALA A 218 -1.91 13.65 13.41
CA ALA A 218 -2.96 13.07 12.58
C ALA A 218 -3.30 14.05 11.44
N PHE A 219 -2.54 13.96 10.35
CA PHE A 219 -2.71 14.81 9.16
C PHE A 219 -3.47 14.05 8.08
N GLY A 220 -4.70 14.47 7.77
CA GLY A 220 -5.54 13.83 6.76
C GLY A 220 -5.90 12.37 7.08
N MET A 221 -5.93 12.01 8.38
CA MET A 221 -6.18 10.64 8.83
C MET A 221 -7.03 10.61 10.10
N ASN A 222 -8.19 9.97 10.00
CA ASN A 222 -9.08 9.71 11.13
C ASN A 222 -8.73 8.36 11.80
N GLY A 223 -7.67 8.37 12.60
CA GLY A 223 -7.09 7.20 13.28
C GLY A 223 -8.08 6.36 14.10
N VAL A 224 -8.99 7.01 14.84
CA VAL A 224 -10.01 6.32 15.65
C VAL A 224 -10.89 5.41 14.79
N MET A 225 -11.25 5.88 13.59
CA MET A 225 -12.22 5.21 12.74
C MET A 225 -11.58 4.18 11.81
N ILE A 226 -10.36 4.41 11.31
CA ILE A 226 -9.70 3.49 10.35
C ILE A 226 -9.02 2.29 11.02
N GLY A 227 -8.71 2.39 12.32
CA GLY A 227 -8.05 1.34 13.09
C GLY A 227 -8.98 0.23 13.57
N PRO A 228 -8.47 -0.98 13.83
CA PRO A 228 -9.25 -2.01 14.52
C PRO A 228 -9.51 -1.59 15.96
N ASN A 229 -10.59 -2.10 16.55
CA ASN A 229 -10.98 -1.83 17.93
C ASN A 229 -10.95 -0.32 18.28
N SER A 230 -11.85 0.46 17.69
CA SER A 230 -11.91 1.92 17.87
C SER A 230 -11.91 2.37 19.34
N ARG A 231 -12.46 1.56 20.26
CA ARG A 231 -12.40 1.82 21.70
C ARG A 231 -10.96 1.85 22.22
N LYS A 232 -10.12 0.90 21.84
CA LYS A 232 -8.70 0.88 22.21
C LYS A 232 -7.98 2.11 21.68
N ASN A 233 -8.31 2.57 20.47
CA ASN A 233 -7.74 3.79 19.89
C ASN A 233 -8.15 5.05 20.68
N ILE A 234 -9.43 5.16 21.04
CA ILE A 234 -9.92 6.24 21.91
C ILE A 234 -9.19 6.23 23.27
N ASP A 235 -9.06 5.05 23.89
CA ASP A 235 -8.38 4.91 25.18
C ASP A 235 -6.87 5.15 25.09
N ALA A 236 -6.25 4.91 23.93
CA ALA A 236 -4.87 5.30 23.66
C ALA A 236 -4.72 6.82 23.62
N LEU A 237 -5.61 7.53 22.90
CA LEU A 237 -5.57 8.99 22.84
C LEU A 237 -5.78 9.64 24.21
N LYS A 238 -6.64 9.07 25.08
CA LYS A 238 -6.82 9.57 26.47
C LYS A 238 -5.53 9.55 27.30
N LYS A 239 -4.56 8.71 26.93
CA LYS A 239 -3.27 8.55 27.62
C LYS A 239 -2.14 9.38 26.97
N ALA A 240 -2.38 9.97 25.80
CA ALA A 240 -1.40 10.84 25.15
C ALA A 240 -1.33 12.20 25.86
N ASP A 241 -0.16 12.82 25.84
CA ASP A 241 0.06 14.17 26.35
C ASP A 241 -0.51 15.21 25.37
N TRP A 242 -0.34 14.99 24.07
CA TRP A 242 -0.81 15.91 23.02
C TRP A 242 -1.22 15.20 21.72
N LEU A 243 -2.13 15.83 20.98
CA LEU A 243 -2.60 15.42 19.66
C LEU A 243 -2.66 16.65 18.75
N VAL A 244 -2.01 16.60 17.59
CA VAL A 244 -2.15 17.60 16.54
C VAL A 244 -2.93 17.00 15.39
N VAL A 245 -4.08 17.57 15.06
CA VAL A 245 -4.92 17.13 13.93
C VAL A 245 -4.94 18.20 12.86
N CYS A 246 -4.68 17.82 11.61
CA CYS A 246 -4.95 18.66 10.45
C CYS A 246 -5.97 17.98 9.54
N GLU A 247 -7.15 18.57 9.45
CA GLU A 247 -8.30 18.01 8.75
C GLU A 247 -9.20 19.12 8.17
N LEU A 248 -10.08 18.73 7.24
CA LEU A 248 -11.08 19.62 6.63
C LEU A 248 -12.27 19.88 7.55
N TYR A 249 -12.64 18.86 8.33
CA TYR A 249 -13.79 18.88 9.23
C TYR A 249 -13.36 18.37 10.61
N PRO A 250 -14.06 18.77 11.69
CA PRO A 250 -13.98 18.05 12.95
C PRO A 250 -14.30 16.56 12.74
N ASP A 251 -13.36 15.70 13.08
CA ASP A 251 -13.49 14.25 12.95
C ASP A 251 -13.43 13.54 14.30
N GLU A 252 -13.71 12.24 14.30
CA GLU A 252 -13.71 11.41 15.50
C GLU A 252 -12.36 11.42 16.23
N THR A 253 -11.25 11.53 15.51
CA THR A 253 -9.91 11.61 16.11
C THR A 253 -9.70 12.94 16.84
N SER A 254 -10.08 14.07 16.25
CA SER A 254 -9.98 15.41 16.88
C SER A 254 -10.92 15.60 18.08
N GLU A 255 -12.04 14.87 18.11
CA GLU A 255 -13.07 14.97 19.15
C GLU A 255 -13.17 13.69 19.99
N PHE A 256 -12.10 12.86 20.08
CA PHE A 256 -12.12 11.57 20.77
C PHE A 256 -12.53 11.65 22.25
N TRP A 257 -12.26 12.79 22.89
CA TRP A 257 -12.61 13.09 24.28
C TRP A 257 -14.11 13.27 24.50
N ARG A 258 -14.91 13.33 23.42
CA ARG A 258 -16.37 13.33 23.40
C ARG A 258 -16.97 12.06 22.81
N ALA A 259 -16.18 11.01 22.63
CA ALA A 259 -16.68 9.75 22.08
C ALA A 259 -17.88 9.21 22.90
N PRO A 260 -18.81 8.47 22.27
CA PRO A 260 -19.98 7.91 22.95
C PRO A 260 -19.61 7.11 24.20
N GLY A 261 -20.39 7.30 25.26
CA GLY A 261 -20.15 6.67 26.56
C GLY A 261 -19.20 7.42 27.49
N ILE A 262 -18.55 8.50 27.04
CA ILE A 262 -17.76 9.38 27.93
C ILE A 262 -18.69 10.35 28.66
N SER A 263 -18.77 10.24 29.99
CA SER A 263 -19.53 11.19 30.80
C SER A 263 -18.81 12.55 30.91
N LYS A 264 -19.53 13.62 31.29
CA LYS A 264 -18.91 14.93 31.56
C LYS A 264 -17.80 14.85 32.63
N ASN A 265 -17.99 13.98 33.63
CA ASN A 265 -17.00 13.76 34.69
C ASN A 265 -15.76 13.03 34.18
N ASP A 266 -15.90 12.11 33.23
CA ASP A 266 -14.76 11.39 32.65
C ASP A 266 -14.01 12.26 31.64
N MET A 267 -14.74 13.06 30.87
CA MET A 267 -14.18 14.06 29.97
C MET A 267 -13.23 15.02 30.71
N ALA A 268 -13.61 15.47 31.91
CA ALA A 268 -12.78 16.36 32.73
C ALA A 268 -11.48 15.71 33.26
N LYS A 269 -11.34 14.38 33.16
CA LYS A 269 -10.13 13.64 33.57
C LYS A 269 -9.17 13.36 32.40
N ILE A 270 -9.56 13.70 31.17
CA ILE A 270 -8.73 13.51 29.98
C ILE A 270 -7.75 14.68 29.88
N ASN A 271 -6.45 14.40 29.99
CA ASN A 271 -5.40 15.43 30.06
C ASN A 271 -4.74 15.73 28.71
N THR A 272 -5.14 15.05 27.64
CA THR A 272 -4.55 15.21 26.31
C THR A 272 -4.84 16.60 25.75
N THR A 273 -3.79 17.34 25.39
CA THR A 273 -3.95 18.64 24.72
C THR A 273 -4.17 18.44 23.22
N VAL A 274 -5.30 18.92 22.70
CA VAL A 274 -5.65 18.78 21.27
C VAL A 274 -5.46 20.10 20.53
N TYR A 275 -4.60 20.09 19.51
CA TYR A 275 -4.43 21.18 18.55
C TYR A 275 -5.13 20.81 17.24
N ARG A 276 -6.26 21.46 16.93
CA ARG A 276 -6.98 21.26 15.66
C ARG A 276 -6.64 22.38 14.68
N LEU A 277 -5.93 22.03 13.61
CA LEU A 277 -5.42 22.94 12.60
C LEU A 277 -6.26 22.80 11.31
N PRO A 278 -6.94 23.85 10.84
CA PRO A 278 -7.77 23.77 9.63
C PRO A 278 -6.90 23.61 8.38
N GLY A 279 -7.00 22.44 7.73
CA GLY A 279 -6.27 22.11 6.51
C GLY A 279 -7.04 22.51 5.24
N ALA A 280 -6.32 22.70 4.14
CA ALA A 280 -6.90 23.00 2.83
C ALA A 280 -7.32 21.74 2.05
N GLY A 281 -8.48 21.81 1.40
CA GLY A 281 -9.05 20.79 0.54
C GLY A 281 -8.27 20.57 -0.76
N PHE A 282 -8.65 19.54 -1.52
CA PHE A 282 -7.96 19.22 -2.78
C PHE A 282 -8.12 20.32 -3.85
N ALA A 283 -9.26 21.03 -3.87
CA ALA A 283 -9.53 22.11 -4.81
C ALA A 283 -8.81 23.42 -4.45
N GLU A 284 -8.22 23.50 -3.26
CA GLU A 284 -7.65 24.72 -2.68
C GLU A 284 -6.12 24.79 -2.77
N LYS A 285 -5.51 23.76 -3.36
CA LYS A 285 -4.08 23.64 -3.53
C LYS A 285 -3.73 23.12 -4.92
N ASP A 286 -2.58 23.49 -5.46
CA ASP A 286 -1.98 22.83 -6.62
C ASP A 286 -1.18 21.58 -6.17
N GLY A 287 -0.27 21.10 -7.00
CA GLY A 287 0.58 19.93 -6.69
C GLY A 287 0.14 18.65 -7.40
N THR A 288 0.72 17.52 -7.01
CA THR A 288 0.49 16.23 -7.65
C THR A 288 -0.31 15.26 -6.79
N PHE A 289 -1.01 14.35 -7.46
CA PHE A 289 -1.40 13.07 -6.90
C PHE A 289 -0.99 11.94 -7.84
N VAL A 290 -0.72 10.77 -7.28
CA VAL A 290 -0.31 9.58 -8.01
C VAL A 290 -1.41 8.54 -7.96
N ASN A 291 -2.00 8.26 -9.12
CA ASN A 291 -3.10 7.31 -9.21
C ASN A 291 -2.61 5.84 -9.15
N SER A 292 -3.56 4.92 -9.17
CA SER A 292 -3.29 3.47 -9.15
C SER A 292 -2.43 2.97 -10.32
N ALA A 293 -2.36 3.72 -11.42
CA ALA A 293 -1.54 3.40 -12.59
C ALA A 293 -0.14 4.03 -12.53
N ARG A 294 0.25 4.64 -11.40
CA ARG A 294 1.53 5.35 -11.15
C ARG A 294 1.65 6.70 -11.86
N TRP A 295 0.56 7.29 -12.33
CA TRP A 295 0.60 8.57 -13.03
C TRP A 295 0.64 9.70 -12.01
N LEU A 296 1.75 10.44 -12.00
CA LEU A 296 1.89 11.73 -11.34
C LEU A 296 1.13 12.76 -12.17
N GLN A 297 -0.01 13.22 -11.65
CA GLN A 297 -0.88 14.17 -12.31
C GLN A 297 -0.88 15.49 -11.54
N TRP A 298 -0.49 16.57 -12.21
CA TRP A 298 -0.57 17.91 -11.65
C TRP A 298 -2.00 18.44 -11.66
N LYS A 299 -2.41 19.09 -10.58
CA LYS A 299 -3.65 19.86 -10.48
C LYS A 299 -3.35 21.31 -10.10
N TYR A 300 -4.28 22.19 -10.38
CA TYR A 300 -4.18 23.62 -10.10
C TYR A 300 -5.19 24.03 -9.03
N VAL A 301 -4.90 25.12 -8.33
CA VAL A 301 -5.83 25.75 -7.38
C VAL A 301 -7.09 26.18 -8.13
N ALA A 302 -8.26 25.81 -7.61
CA ALA A 302 -9.56 26.24 -8.13
C ALA A 302 -10.25 27.24 -7.19
N LEU A 303 -10.02 27.15 -5.88
CA LEU A 303 -10.62 28.00 -4.86
C LEU A 303 -9.57 28.42 -3.81
N PRO A 304 -9.71 29.56 -3.12
CA PRO A 304 -8.89 29.84 -1.94
C PRO A 304 -9.30 28.95 -0.75
N PRO A 305 -8.38 28.62 0.18
CA PRO A 305 -8.74 27.94 1.43
C PRO A 305 -9.81 28.71 2.24
N PRO A 306 -10.76 28.03 2.89
CA PRO A 306 -11.83 28.67 3.64
C PRO A 306 -11.32 29.28 4.95
N GLY A 307 -11.81 30.47 5.29
CA GLY A 307 -11.50 31.14 6.55
C GLY A 307 -9.99 31.38 6.74
N GLN A 308 -9.41 30.71 7.74
CA GLN A 308 -7.96 30.76 8.04
C GLN A 308 -7.26 29.42 7.77
N ALA A 309 -7.90 28.53 7.00
CA ALA A 309 -7.31 27.26 6.62
C ALA A 309 -6.01 27.46 5.84
N LYS A 310 -5.10 26.51 5.98
CA LYS A 310 -3.79 26.52 5.33
C LYS A 310 -3.53 25.22 4.61
N VAL A 311 -2.74 25.32 3.55
CA VAL A 311 -2.22 24.15 2.84
C VAL A 311 -1.24 23.38 3.75
N ASP A 312 -1.21 22.04 3.63
CA ASP A 312 -0.50 21.18 4.60
C ASP A 312 0.99 21.53 4.73
N GLN A 313 1.63 21.88 3.62
CA GLN A 313 3.05 22.23 3.61
C GLN A 313 3.32 23.54 4.35
N GLU A 314 2.41 24.51 4.33
CA GLU A 314 2.57 25.74 5.11
C GLU A 314 2.49 25.45 6.62
N ILE A 315 1.53 24.60 7.01
CA ILE A 315 1.35 24.21 8.42
C ILE A 315 2.60 23.49 8.93
N LEU A 316 3.06 22.46 8.20
CA LEU A 316 4.24 21.68 8.57
C LEU A 316 5.51 22.52 8.52
N ALA A 317 5.68 23.39 7.53
CA ALA A 317 6.83 24.29 7.43
C ALA A 317 6.93 25.22 8.63
N ARG A 318 5.84 25.86 9.03
CA ARG A 318 5.83 26.75 10.21
C ARG A 318 6.19 26.01 11.50
N ILE A 319 5.65 24.80 11.69
CA ILE A 319 5.98 23.96 12.85
C ILE A 319 7.47 23.61 12.83
N PHE A 320 7.97 23.10 11.71
CA PHE A 320 9.38 22.72 11.57
C PHE A 320 10.32 23.92 11.80
N LEU A 321 10.03 25.07 11.18
CA LEU A 321 10.82 26.28 11.34
C LEU A 321 10.87 26.75 12.80
N LYS A 322 9.75 26.65 13.53
CA LYS A 322 9.72 27.01 14.94
C LYS A 322 10.51 26.02 15.81
N VAL A 323 10.38 24.73 15.56
CA VAL A 323 11.20 23.70 16.23
C VAL A 323 12.69 23.96 15.96
N ARG A 324 13.06 24.22 14.71
CA ARG A 324 14.44 24.51 14.32
C ARG A 324 14.98 25.79 14.99
N GLU A 325 14.15 26.82 15.14
CA GLU A 325 14.50 28.04 15.89
C GLU A 325 14.77 27.72 17.37
N LEU A 326 13.90 26.93 18.02
CA LEU A 326 14.10 26.50 19.41
C LEU A 326 15.42 25.74 19.59
N TYR A 327 15.72 24.79 18.71
CA TYR A 327 17.00 24.05 18.75
C TYR A 327 18.23 24.96 18.55
N ARG A 328 18.12 26.04 17.76
CA ARG A 328 19.22 27.01 17.63
C ARG A 328 19.42 27.83 18.89
N ASN A 329 18.33 28.26 19.52
CA ASN A 329 18.38 29.18 20.65
C ASN A 329 18.67 28.47 21.97
N GLU A 330 18.12 27.28 22.15
CA GLU A 330 18.10 26.55 23.43
C GLU A 330 18.96 25.29 23.41
N GLY A 331 19.46 24.86 22.24
CA GLY A 331 20.11 23.58 22.07
C GLY A 331 19.13 22.41 22.18
N GLY A 332 19.63 21.23 22.55
CA GLY A 332 18.80 20.04 22.71
C GLY A 332 19.57 18.75 22.48
N LYS A 333 18.85 17.62 22.51
CA LYS A 333 19.44 16.31 22.19
C LYS A 333 19.64 16.20 20.68
N PHE A 334 20.88 15.98 20.25
CA PHE A 334 21.26 15.71 18.86
C PHE A 334 20.64 16.72 17.86
N PRO A 335 21.03 18.00 17.94
CA PRO A 335 20.43 19.08 17.14
C PRO A 335 20.77 18.98 15.64
N ASP A 336 21.91 18.38 15.28
CA ASP A 336 22.48 18.33 13.94
C ASP A 336 21.49 17.98 12.82
N PRO A 337 20.72 16.86 12.87
CA PRO A 337 19.75 16.52 11.84
C PRO A 337 18.67 17.59 11.60
N ILE A 338 18.33 18.37 12.63
CA ILE A 338 17.29 19.41 12.56
C ILE A 338 17.88 20.71 11.99
N LEU A 339 19.09 21.07 12.45
CA LEU A 339 19.75 22.32 12.04
C LEU A 339 20.31 22.23 10.62
N ASN A 340 20.79 21.06 10.21
CA ASN A 340 21.43 20.84 8.91
C ASN A 340 20.49 20.35 7.81
N LEU A 341 19.20 20.12 8.10
CA LEU A 341 18.22 19.80 7.07
C LEU A 341 18.05 20.99 6.11
N THR A 342 18.20 20.72 4.82
CA THR A 342 18.06 21.70 3.73
C THR A 342 16.65 22.25 3.74
N TRP A 343 16.54 23.58 3.63
CA TRP A 343 15.25 24.28 3.60
C TRP A 343 15.33 25.55 2.76
N ALA A 344 15.88 25.40 1.55
CA ALA A 344 16.20 26.51 0.64
C ALA A 344 15.03 26.83 -0.30
N TYR A 345 13.84 27.00 0.28
CA TYR A 345 12.64 27.39 -0.46
C TYR A 345 12.52 28.92 -0.55
N THR A 346 11.99 29.42 -1.66
CA THR A 346 11.80 30.86 -1.90
C THR A 346 10.96 31.51 -0.81
N THR A 347 9.91 30.80 -0.35
CA THR A 347 9.11 31.18 0.82
C THR A 347 9.20 30.05 1.85
N PRO A 348 10.16 30.11 2.79
CA PRO A 348 10.45 29.02 3.72
C PRO A 348 9.24 28.51 4.51
N GLU A 349 8.35 29.40 4.92
CA GLU A 349 7.15 29.11 5.70
C GLU A 349 5.99 28.57 4.85
N ASN A 350 6.08 28.67 3.53
CA ASN A 350 5.10 28.14 2.58
C ASN A 350 5.78 27.69 1.27
N PRO A 351 6.53 26.57 1.29
CA PRO A 351 7.22 26.08 0.11
C PRO A 351 6.25 25.84 -1.06
N SER A 352 6.60 26.29 -2.26
CA SER A 352 5.76 25.99 -3.42
C SER A 352 5.86 24.52 -3.80
N PHE A 353 4.75 23.90 -4.20
CA PHE A 353 4.78 22.51 -4.65
C PHE A 353 5.62 22.31 -5.92
N ALA A 354 5.87 23.38 -6.69
CA ALA A 354 6.75 23.34 -7.84
C ALA A 354 8.22 23.19 -7.44
N GLU A 355 8.69 23.92 -6.43
CA GLU A 355 10.04 23.76 -5.88
C GLU A 355 10.22 22.37 -5.28
N VAL A 356 9.25 21.91 -4.47
CA VAL A 356 9.27 20.57 -3.88
C VAL A 356 9.29 19.48 -4.97
N ALA A 357 8.50 19.61 -6.03
CA ALA A 357 8.50 18.63 -7.12
C ALA A 357 9.83 18.60 -7.90
N LYS A 358 10.52 19.75 -8.06
CA LYS A 358 11.86 19.81 -8.66
C LYS A 358 12.92 19.17 -7.78
N GLU A 359 12.86 19.39 -6.46
CA GLU A 359 13.73 18.73 -5.49
C GLU A 359 13.54 17.20 -5.53
N ILE A 360 12.29 16.74 -5.56
CA ILE A 360 11.95 15.32 -5.65
C ILE A 360 12.47 14.71 -6.97
N ASN A 361 12.32 15.40 -8.11
CA ASN A 361 12.90 14.97 -9.39
C ASN A 361 14.44 14.86 -9.32
N GLY A 362 15.08 15.83 -8.68
CA GLY A 362 16.51 15.92 -8.54
C GLY A 362 17.22 16.78 -9.59
N ARG A 363 18.44 17.16 -9.26
CA ARG A 363 19.32 18.06 -10.02
C ARG A 363 20.78 17.63 -9.94
N ALA A 364 21.57 18.10 -10.89
CA ALA A 364 23.02 18.03 -10.84
C ALA A 364 23.59 19.06 -9.85
N LEU A 365 24.54 18.65 -9.00
CA LEU A 365 25.28 19.52 -8.08
C LEU A 365 26.67 19.90 -8.63
N ALA A 366 27.13 19.18 -9.66
CA ALA A 366 28.34 19.47 -10.42
C ALA A 366 28.05 19.21 -11.92
N ASP A 367 28.95 19.62 -12.80
CA ASP A 367 28.87 19.24 -14.21
C ASP A 367 29.00 17.72 -14.36
N LEU A 368 28.00 17.09 -14.97
CA LEU A 368 27.94 15.65 -15.20
C LEU A 368 28.17 15.36 -16.69
N THR A 369 28.92 14.31 -16.98
CA THR A 369 29.08 13.78 -18.35
C THR A 369 28.54 12.35 -18.42
N GLU A 370 27.81 12.03 -19.49
CA GLU A 370 27.36 10.66 -19.75
C GLU A 370 28.56 9.78 -20.13
N PRO A 371 28.95 8.77 -19.32
CA PRO A 371 30.11 7.94 -19.62
C PRO A 371 29.98 7.20 -20.95
N THR A 372 28.75 6.90 -21.37
CA THR A 372 28.46 6.13 -22.59
C THR A 372 28.22 6.99 -23.84
N GLN A 373 28.11 8.31 -23.70
CA GLN A 373 27.86 9.26 -24.79
C GLN A 373 28.70 10.54 -24.59
N PRO A 374 29.99 10.51 -24.97
CA PRO A 374 30.87 11.66 -24.87
C PRO A 374 30.27 12.90 -25.54
N GLY A 375 30.19 14.00 -24.80
CA GLY A 375 29.61 15.27 -25.27
C GLY A 375 28.18 15.56 -24.77
N VAL A 376 27.47 14.57 -24.21
CA VAL A 376 26.21 14.82 -23.50
C VAL A 376 26.53 15.20 -22.06
N THR A 377 26.28 16.46 -21.71
CA THR A 377 26.57 17.00 -20.37
C THR A 377 25.33 17.59 -19.72
N ILE A 378 25.20 17.42 -18.40
CA ILE A 378 24.25 18.16 -17.56
C ILE A 378 25.07 19.15 -16.72
N LYS A 379 24.74 20.43 -16.76
CA LYS A 379 25.44 21.46 -16.01
C LYS A 379 24.98 21.50 -14.56
N ALA A 380 25.88 21.92 -13.67
CA ALA A 380 25.54 22.14 -12.27
C ALA A 380 24.29 23.03 -12.15
N GLY A 381 23.35 22.63 -11.29
CA GLY A 381 22.07 23.29 -11.07
C GLY A 381 20.91 22.84 -11.97
N GLN A 382 21.18 22.16 -13.10
CA GLN A 382 20.12 21.69 -14.01
C GLN A 382 19.36 20.48 -13.44
N GLN A 383 18.06 20.41 -13.75
CA GLN A 383 17.20 19.27 -13.42
C GLN A 383 17.65 18.00 -14.16
N LEU A 384 17.65 16.87 -13.45
CA LEU A 384 17.98 15.58 -14.05
C LEU A 384 16.86 15.10 -14.98
N PRO A 385 17.18 14.55 -16.16
CA PRO A 385 16.19 14.01 -17.09
C PRO A 385 15.68 12.62 -16.68
N GLY A 386 16.34 11.95 -15.73
CA GLY A 386 15.96 10.63 -15.24
C GLY A 386 16.98 10.03 -14.28
N PHE A 387 16.58 8.99 -13.55
CA PHE A 387 17.37 8.36 -12.49
C PHE A 387 18.67 7.68 -12.97
N ALA A 388 18.83 7.44 -14.27
CA ALA A 388 20.06 6.89 -14.84
C ALA A 388 21.27 7.82 -14.64
N TRP A 389 21.02 9.11 -14.41
CA TRP A 389 22.05 10.13 -14.19
C TRP A 389 22.50 10.25 -12.74
N LEU A 390 21.82 9.61 -11.79
CA LEU A 390 22.17 9.67 -10.38
C LEU A 390 23.55 9.03 -10.14
N ARG A 391 24.31 9.65 -9.22
CA ARG A 391 25.66 9.25 -8.84
C ARG A 391 25.74 8.99 -7.33
N ASP A 392 26.76 8.24 -6.94
CA ASP A 392 27.08 7.89 -5.54
C ASP A 392 28.27 8.66 -4.97
N ASP A 393 28.77 9.66 -5.71
CA ASP A 393 29.91 10.52 -5.35
C ASP A 393 29.48 11.87 -4.74
N GLY A 394 28.17 12.10 -4.59
CA GLY A 394 27.60 13.34 -4.06
C GLY A 394 27.40 14.45 -5.10
N THR A 395 27.61 14.18 -6.40
CA THR A 395 27.42 15.16 -7.48
C THR A 395 25.97 15.29 -7.96
N THR A 396 25.04 14.52 -7.40
CA THR A 396 23.60 14.60 -7.67
C THR A 396 22.78 14.68 -6.39
N ALA A 397 21.66 15.40 -6.43
CA ALA A 397 20.64 15.40 -5.37
C ALA A 397 19.30 14.97 -5.97
N CYS A 398 18.52 14.14 -5.27
CA CYS A 398 17.22 13.67 -5.73
C CYS A 398 16.37 13.20 -4.53
N GLY A 399 15.24 13.87 -4.30
CA GLY A 399 14.36 13.54 -3.17
C GLY A 399 13.61 12.21 -3.33
N ASN A 400 13.38 11.75 -4.56
CA ASN A 400 12.85 10.42 -4.84
C ASN A 400 13.32 9.92 -6.22
N TRP A 401 14.21 8.92 -6.24
CA TRP A 401 14.78 8.42 -7.49
C TRP A 401 13.73 7.91 -8.48
N LEU A 402 12.59 7.39 -8.01
CA LEU A 402 11.52 6.94 -8.89
C LEU A 402 10.94 8.06 -9.73
N TYR A 403 10.95 9.29 -9.21
CA TYR A 403 10.33 10.46 -9.82
C TYR A 403 11.33 11.30 -10.62
N SER A 404 12.61 10.92 -10.63
CA SER A 404 13.57 11.56 -11.52
C SER A 404 13.15 11.36 -12.99
N GLY A 405 12.91 12.46 -13.68
CA GLY A 405 12.27 12.54 -15.00
C GLY A 405 10.86 13.16 -14.99
N SER A 406 10.26 13.44 -13.82
CA SER A 406 8.93 14.05 -13.72
C SER A 406 8.94 15.58 -13.92
N TRP A 407 10.07 16.24 -13.62
CA TRP A 407 10.29 17.67 -13.85
C TRP A 407 11.73 17.93 -14.30
N THR A 408 11.89 18.01 -15.62
CA THR A 408 13.19 18.12 -16.31
C THR A 408 13.45 19.55 -16.80
N GLU A 409 14.61 19.81 -17.42
CA GLU A 409 14.85 21.06 -18.16
C GLU A 409 13.85 21.26 -19.32
N ALA A 410 13.29 20.18 -19.88
CA ALA A 410 12.22 20.26 -20.87
C ALA A 410 10.84 20.65 -20.27
N GLY A 411 10.75 20.85 -18.96
CA GLY A 411 9.52 21.23 -18.25
C GLY A 411 8.93 20.14 -17.34
N ALA A 412 7.76 20.45 -16.78
CA ALA A 412 7.01 19.60 -15.86
C ALA A 412 6.22 18.51 -16.61
N GLN A 413 6.78 17.31 -16.72
CA GLN A 413 6.19 16.20 -17.47
C GLN A 413 4.81 15.78 -16.93
N MET A 414 4.62 15.89 -15.61
CA MET A 414 3.36 15.64 -14.90
C MET A 414 2.23 16.64 -15.22
N GLN A 415 2.53 17.75 -15.90
CA GLN A 415 1.54 18.74 -16.36
C GLN A 415 1.07 18.49 -17.81
N ARG A 416 1.67 17.52 -18.52
CA ARG A 416 1.29 17.26 -19.92
C ARG A 416 -0.16 16.76 -20.03
N ARG A 417 -0.83 17.14 -21.12
CA ARG A 417 -2.26 16.86 -21.38
C ARG A 417 -2.51 16.27 -22.78
N GLY A 418 -1.47 15.73 -23.42
CA GLY A 418 -1.59 15.05 -24.72
C GLY A 418 -2.45 13.80 -24.60
N THR A 419 -3.35 13.58 -25.55
CA THR A 419 -4.33 12.48 -25.55
C THR A 419 -4.11 11.51 -26.71
N GLU A 420 -3.01 11.66 -27.44
CA GLU A 420 -2.60 10.74 -28.48
C GLU A 420 -2.29 9.36 -27.91
N ASP A 421 -2.85 8.33 -28.54
CA ASP A 421 -2.60 6.92 -28.25
C ASP A 421 -2.03 6.24 -29.49
N PRO A 422 -0.71 6.33 -29.73
CA PRO A 422 -0.08 5.70 -30.89
C PRO A 422 -0.18 4.17 -30.85
N SER A 423 -0.54 3.59 -29.70
CA SER A 423 -0.67 2.13 -29.54
C SER A 423 -2.04 1.60 -29.97
N GLY A 424 -3.10 2.40 -29.86
CA GLY A 424 -4.50 1.94 -29.93
C GLY A 424 -4.95 1.09 -28.73
N LEU A 425 -4.14 1.02 -27.67
CA LEU A 425 -4.32 0.16 -26.48
C LEU A 425 -4.53 0.98 -25.19
N GLY A 426 -4.71 2.30 -25.29
CA GLY A 426 -4.84 3.21 -24.15
C GLY A 426 -3.51 3.63 -23.53
N VAL A 427 -2.42 3.65 -24.30
CA VAL A 427 -1.10 4.12 -23.83
C VAL A 427 -0.92 5.57 -24.27
N TYR A 428 -1.12 6.50 -23.34
CA TYR A 428 -1.07 7.95 -23.59
C TYR A 428 0.25 8.58 -23.10
N PRO A 429 1.36 8.51 -23.86
CA PRO A 429 2.69 8.88 -23.37
C PRO A 429 2.83 10.35 -22.98
N ASN A 430 2.04 11.27 -23.56
CA ASN A 430 2.04 12.68 -23.18
C ASN A 430 0.82 13.10 -22.33
N TRP A 431 0.08 12.15 -21.75
CA TRP A 431 -0.82 12.47 -20.63
C TRP A 431 -0.09 12.26 -19.32
N ALA A 432 0.14 13.34 -18.56
CA ALA A 432 0.86 13.33 -17.30
C ALA A 432 2.24 12.63 -17.41
N TRP A 433 2.73 12.04 -16.32
CA TRP A 433 3.96 11.25 -16.33
C TRP A 433 3.84 10.06 -15.38
N SER A 434 4.25 8.86 -15.81
CA SER A 434 4.18 7.65 -14.99
C SER A 434 5.56 7.23 -14.48
N TRP A 435 5.73 7.00 -13.19
CA TRP A 435 6.98 6.39 -12.73
C TRP A 435 6.96 4.87 -12.94
N PRO A 436 8.09 4.20 -13.26
CA PRO A 436 9.39 4.80 -13.55
C PRO A 436 9.52 5.20 -15.03
N ALA A 437 10.18 6.34 -15.30
CA ALA A 437 10.59 6.76 -16.65
C ALA A 437 9.47 6.74 -17.73
N ASN A 438 8.25 7.10 -17.36
CA ASN A 438 7.04 7.11 -18.19
C ASN A 438 6.52 5.74 -18.68
N ARG A 439 7.03 4.63 -18.13
CA ARG A 439 6.60 3.25 -18.45
C ARG A 439 5.17 3.00 -17.97
N ARG A 440 4.24 2.75 -18.90
CA ARG A 440 2.81 2.59 -18.59
C ARG A 440 2.47 1.18 -18.16
N VAL A 441 3.09 0.16 -18.74
CA VAL A 441 2.91 -1.24 -18.34
C VAL A 441 4.23 -1.80 -17.81
N MET A 442 4.25 -2.13 -16.52
CA MET A 442 5.41 -2.77 -15.88
C MET A 442 5.67 -4.15 -16.48
N TYR A 443 6.94 -4.54 -16.53
CA TYR A 443 7.42 -5.84 -17.00
C TYR A 443 7.10 -6.11 -18.48
N ASN A 444 6.92 -5.08 -19.29
CA ASN A 444 6.46 -5.22 -20.68
C ASN A 444 7.41 -6.05 -21.58
N ARG A 445 8.67 -6.28 -21.20
CA ARG A 445 9.53 -7.29 -21.84
C ARG A 445 8.91 -8.70 -21.84
N ALA A 446 8.13 -9.06 -20.82
CA ALA A 446 7.43 -10.35 -20.74
C ALA A 446 6.27 -10.48 -21.76
N SER A 447 5.91 -9.40 -22.46
CA SER A 447 4.98 -9.45 -23.61
C SER A 447 5.59 -10.06 -24.87
N CYS A 448 6.90 -10.36 -24.85
CA CYS A 448 7.62 -11.00 -25.94
C CYS A 448 8.18 -12.37 -25.52
N ASP A 449 8.39 -13.22 -26.53
CA ASP A 449 9.10 -14.49 -26.39
C ASP A 449 10.61 -14.27 -26.10
N PRO A 450 11.38 -15.35 -25.85
CA PRO A 450 12.82 -15.24 -25.63
C PRO A 450 13.60 -14.63 -26.80
N SER A 451 13.11 -14.75 -28.05
CA SER A 451 13.72 -14.13 -29.24
C SER A 451 13.39 -12.64 -29.40
N GLY A 452 12.48 -12.12 -28.58
CA GLY A 452 12.05 -10.73 -28.58
C GLY A 452 10.91 -10.41 -29.55
N LYS A 453 10.21 -11.43 -30.03
CA LYS A 453 8.98 -11.28 -30.82
C LYS A 453 7.77 -11.19 -29.89
N PRO A 454 6.82 -10.28 -30.15
CA PRO A 454 5.57 -10.21 -29.39
C PRO A 454 4.82 -11.55 -29.39
N TRP A 455 4.29 -11.96 -28.24
CA TRP A 455 3.35 -13.10 -28.14
C TRP A 455 2.05 -12.82 -28.90
N ASP A 456 1.69 -11.54 -29.02
CA ASP A 456 0.52 -11.06 -29.72
C ASP A 456 0.89 -9.74 -30.44
N TYR A 457 0.95 -9.80 -31.78
CA TYR A 457 1.34 -8.66 -32.59
C TYR A 457 0.28 -7.54 -32.62
N GLU A 458 -1.00 -7.87 -32.42
CA GLU A 458 -2.09 -6.87 -32.39
C GLU A 458 -2.08 -6.06 -31.10
N ARG A 459 -1.55 -6.63 -30.01
CA ARG A 459 -1.38 -5.96 -28.71
C ARG A 459 0.08 -5.80 -28.30
N ARG A 460 0.98 -5.66 -29.29
CA ARG A 460 2.42 -5.49 -29.02
C ARG A 460 2.68 -4.17 -28.29
N GLN A 461 3.50 -4.24 -27.25
CA GLN A 461 3.89 -3.07 -26.46
C GLN A 461 5.34 -2.69 -26.71
N VAL A 462 6.21 -3.70 -26.71
CA VAL A 462 7.64 -3.59 -27.01
C VAL A 462 8.07 -4.77 -27.87
N TRP A 463 9.20 -4.66 -28.56
CA TRP A 463 9.83 -5.74 -29.33
C TRP A 463 11.32 -5.46 -29.54
N TRP A 464 12.08 -6.50 -29.82
CA TRP A 464 13.48 -6.35 -30.25
C TRP A 464 13.53 -5.90 -31.71
N ASN A 465 14.23 -4.81 -31.99
CA ASN A 465 14.47 -4.33 -33.35
C ASN A 465 15.90 -4.65 -33.76
N GLU A 466 16.07 -5.67 -34.60
CA GLU A 466 17.39 -6.10 -35.09
C GLU A 466 18.13 -4.99 -35.84
N ALA A 467 17.45 -4.19 -36.66
CA ALA A 467 18.10 -3.13 -37.42
C ALA A 467 18.65 -2.02 -36.52
N GLN A 468 18.01 -1.78 -35.38
CA GLN A 468 18.42 -0.74 -34.42
C GLN A 468 19.23 -1.29 -33.24
N GLN A 469 19.39 -2.61 -33.14
CA GLN A 469 20.03 -3.31 -32.02
C GLN A 469 19.51 -2.83 -30.65
N LYS A 470 18.19 -2.62 -30.53
CA LYS A 470 17.56 -2.18 -29.28
C LYS A 470 16.10 -2.61 -29.17
N TRP A 471 15.61 -2.63 -27.93
CA TRP A 471 14.19 -2.71 -27.62
C TRP A 471 13.50 -1.39 -27.97
N VAL A 472 12.43 -1.48 -28.76
CA VAL A 472 11.57 -0.36 -29.13
C VAL A 472 10.12 -0.72 -28.80
N GLY A 473 9.21 0.24 -28.84
CA GLY A 473 7.84 -0.03 -28.46
C GLY A 473 6.88 1.12 -28.68
N ASN A 474 5.60 0.78 -28.53
CA ASN A 474 4.51 1.74 -28.34
C ASN A 474 4.44 2.22 -26.86
N ASP A 475 5.04 1.46 -25.93
CA ASP A 475 5.33 1.86 -24.55
C ASP A 475 6.85 1.91 -24.35
N VAL A 476 7.31 2.59 -23.28
CA VAL A 476 8.73 2.64 -22.92
C VAL A 476 9.17 1.25 -22.42
N PRO A 477 10.25 0.65 -22.95
CA PRO A 477 10.74 -0.64 -22.46
C PRO A 477 11.05 -0.62 -20.97
N ASP A 478 10.40 -1.50 -20.22
CA ASP A 478 10.75 -1.83 -18.83
C ASP A 478 11.87 -2.88 -18.81
N PHE A 479 12.98 -2.51 -19.44
CA PHE A 479 14.09 -3.40 -19.71
C PHE A 479 15.38 -2.63 -20.01
N LYS A 480 16.53 -3.32 -20.01
CA LYS A 480 17.78 -2.75 -20.51
C LYS A 480 17.70 -2.69 -22.05
N VAL A 481 17.61 -1.48 -22.60
CA VAL A 481 17.22 -1.26 -24.01
C VAL A 481 18.17 -1.87 -25.04
N ASP A 482 19.44 -2.03 -24.70
CA ASP A 482 20.49 -2.59 -25.56
C ASP A 482 20.82 -4.07 -25.24
N SER A 483 20.11 -4.71 -24.30
CA SER A 483 20.31 -6.14 -24.00
C SER A 483 19.71 -6.99 -25.11
N LYS A 484 20.56 -7.82 -25.73
CA LYS A 484 20.19 -8.66 -26.86
C LYS A 484 19.41 -9.88 -26.36
N PRO A 485 18.45 -10.40 -27.14
CA PRO A 485 17.72 -11.63 -26.78
C PRO A 485 18.63 -12.82 -26.37
N GLN A 486 19.78 -12.96 -27.02
CA GLN A 486 20.79 -14.00 -26.73
C GLN A 486 21.47 -13.87 -25.36
N ASP A 487 21.39 -12.71 -24.71
CA ASP A 487 21.98 -12.49 -23.38
C ASP A 487 21.13 -13.14 -22.27
N HIS A 488 19.94 -13.64 -22.61
CA HIS A 488 19.01 -14.31 -21.69
C HIS A 488 18.65 -13.47 -20.45
N MET A 489 18.68 -12.14 -20.56
CA MET A 489 18.27 -11.25 -19.47
C MET A 489 16.78 -11.40 -19.16
N GLY A 490 16.45 -11.67 -17.90
CA GLY A 490 15.08 -11.87 -17.46
C GLY A 490 14.25 -10.57 -17.37
N PRO A 491 12.94 -10.59 -17.68
CA PRO A 491 12.09 -9.40 -17.77
C PRO A 491 11.81 -8.67 -16.44
N PHE A 492 12.13 -9.27 -15.29
CA PHE A 492 11.85 -8.69 -13.98
C PHE A 492 13.08 -7.98 -13.44
N ILE A 493 13.37 -6.80 -14.00
CA ILE A 493 14.66 -6.10 -13.84
C ILE A 493 15.01 -5.70 -12.40
N MET A 494 14.02 -5.62 -11.51
CA MET A 494 14.22 -5.29 -10.10
C MET A 494 14.58 -6.54 -9.27
N ASN A 495 14.37 -7.75 -9.80
CA ASN A 495 14.72 -8.98 -9.11
C ASN A 495 16.19 -9.35 -9.40
N PRO A 496 16.99 -9.72 -8.38
CA PRO A 496 18.37 -10.17 -8.56
C PRO A 496 18.54 -11.32 -9.55
N GLU A 497 17.55 -12.18 -9.66
CA GLU A 497 17.48 -13.32 -10.57
C GLU A 497 16.86 -13.01 -11.94
N GLY A 498 16.31 -11.81 -12.15
CA GLY A 498 15.65 -11.41 -13.41
C GLY A 498 14.30 -12.10 -13.70
N VAL A 499 13.82 -13.00 -12.83
CA VAL A 499 12.59 -13.79 -13.06
C VAL A 499 11.47 -13.47 -12.07
N GLY A 500 10.23 -13.81 -12.44
CA GLY A 500 9.07 -13.77 -11.56
C GLY A 500 9.10 -14.94 -10.57
N ARG A 501 8.79 -14.68 -9.30
CA ARG A 501 8.91 -15.67 -8.22
C ARG A 501 7.62 -16.45 -8.03
N ILE A 502 7.62 -17.71 -8.45
CA ILE A 502 6.59 -18.68 -8.02
C ILE A 502 6.87 -19.11 -6.57
N PHE A 503 8.09 -19.56 -6.29
CA PHE A 503 8.61 -19.78 -4.94
C PHE A 503 9.36 -18.53 -4.47
N ALA A 504 8.98 -17.96 -3.33
CA ALA A 504 9.68 -16.81 -2.78
C ALA A 504 10.89 -17.22 -1.92
N PRO A 505 11.93 -16.39 -1.82
CA PRO A 505 13.01 -16.60 -0.86
C PRO A 505 12.46 -16.72 0.57
N LEU A 506 13.03 -17.61 1.40
CA LEU A 506 12.50 -17.89 2.74
C LEU A 506 12.42 -16.65 3.65
N ALA A 507 13.34 -15.69 3.49
CA ALA A 507 13.35 -14.44 4.26
C ALA A 507 12.41 -13.36 3.70
N ALA A 508 11.70 -13.61 2.60
CA ALA A 508 10.84 -12.62 1.96
C ALA A 508 9.44 -12.54 2.58
N PHE A 509 8.95 -13.65 3.14
CA PHE A 509 7.61 -13.72 3.75
C PHE A 509 7.68 -14.52 5.05
N ALA A 510 7.04 -14.02 6.10
CA ALA A 510 7.03 -14.61 7.43
C ALA A 510 6.30 -15.95 7.49
N ASP A 511 5.27 -16.13 6.65
CA ASP A 511 4.36 -17.27 6.63
C ASP A 511 4.61 -18.24 5.47
N GLY A 512 5.79 -18.17 4.84
CA GLY A 512 6.31 -19.20 3.96
C GLY A 512 6.45 -18.81 2.47
N PRO A 513 7.17 -19.63 1.70
CA PRO A 513 7.55 -19.31 0.31
C PRO A 513 6.43 -19.58 -0.71
N PHE A 514 5.48 -20.45 -0.36
CA PHE A 514 4.23 -20.69 -1.06
C PHE A 514 3.04 -20.28 -0.19
N PRO A 515 2.00 -19.68 -0.77
CA PRO A 515 0.71 -19.52 -0.10
C PRO A 515 0.13 -20.84 0.42
N GLU A 516 -0.41 -20.80 1.63
CA GLU A 516 -1.13 -21.89 2.29
C GLU A 516 -2.42 -21.34 2.93
N HIS A 517 -3.50 -22.12 2.91
CA HIS A 517 -4.77 -21.75 3.54
C HIS A 517 -4.67 -21.79 5.05
N TYR A 518 -4.95 -20.66 5.69
CA TYR A 518 -5.22 -20.57 7.12
C TYR A 518 -6.56 -19.88 7.34
N GLU A 519 -7.28 -20.27 8.39
CA GLU A 519 -8.53 -19.65 8.80
C GLU A 519 -8.28 -18.26 9.42
N PRO A 520 -9.21 -17.29 9.26
CA PRO A 520 -9.21 -16.04 10.03
C PRO A 520 -9.11 -16.31 11.52
N VAL A 521 -8.54 -15.39 12.29
CA VAL A 521 -8.31 -15.58 13.73
C VAL A 521 -9.60 -15.92 14.47
N GLU A 522 -10.72 -15.34 14.01
CA GLU A 522 -12.06 -15.75 14.41
C GLU A 522 -12.72 -16.45 13.22
N SER A 523 -12.80 -17.78 13.26
CA SER A 523 -13.42 -18.60 12.22
C SER A 523 -14.55 -19.45 12.77
N PRO A 524 -15.67 -19.62 12.03
CA PRO A 524 -16.80 -20.43 12.50
C PRO A 524 -16.49 -21.94 12.54
N ILE A 525 -15.36 -22.36 11.95
CA ILE A 525 -14.90 -23.74 11.89
C ILE A 525 -13.38 -23.82 12.11
N ALA A 526 -12.88 -25.03 12.39
CA ALA A 526 -11.46 -25.33 12.30
C ALA A 526 -11.03 -25.51 10.83
N ASN A 527 -9.76 -25.34 10.54
CA ASN A 527 -9.22 -25.48 9.19
C ASN A 527 -9.34 -26.94 8.70
N PRO A 528 -10.08 -27.23 7.63
CA PRO A 528 -10.29 -28.61 7.18
C PRO A 528 -9.07 -29.22 6.46
N LEU A 529 -8.10 -28.40 6.03
CA LEU A 529 -6.87 -28.85 5.36
C LEU A 529 -5.83 -29.35 6.35
N HIS A 530 -5.69 -28.67 7.49
CA HIS A 530 -4.80 -29.05 8.59
C HIS A 530 -5.33 -28.56 9.95
N PRO A 531 -6.26 -29.31 10.57
CA PRO A 531 -6.97 -28.86 11.78
C PRO A 531 -6.07 -28.49 12.96
N ASN A 532 -4.91 -29.14 13.09
CA ASN A 532 -3.92 -28.88 14.15
C ASN A 532 -3.27 -27.49 14.07
N GLN A 533 -3.38 -26.81 12.94
CA GLN A 533 -2.90 -25.44 12.75
C GLN A 533 -3.96 -24.63 11.99
N SER A 534 -5.02 -24.22 12.69
CA SER A 534 -6.16 -23.60 12.02
C SER A 534 -5.87 -22.20 11.48
N ASN A 535 -5.33 -21.31 12.32
CA ASN A 535 -4.96 -19.94 11.93
C ASN A 535 -3.51 -19.84 11.48
N ASN A 536 -3.14 -18.71 10.87
CA ASN A 536 -1.77 -18.44 10.46
C ASN A 536 -0.85 -18.47 11.71
N PRO A 537 0.16 -19.37 11.75
CA PRO A 537 0.99 -19.59 12.95
C PRO A 537 1.84 -18.39 13.35
N VAL A 538 2.07 -17.45 12.42
CA VAL A 538 2.90 -16.26 12.65
C VAL A 538 2.11 -14.95 12.62
N ALA A 539 0.79 -15.00 12.46
CA ALA A 539 -0.05 -13.80 12.55
C ALA A 539 0.07 -13.14 13.92
N LYS A 540 0.13 -11.81 13.94
CA LYS A 540 0.32 -11.06 15.18
C LYS A 540 -1.03 -10.81 15.85
N LYS A 541 -1.07 -11.08 17.16
CA LYS A 541 -2.18 -10.78 18.07
C LYS A 541 -1.65 -10.01 19.27
N TYR A 542 -2.30 -8.90 19.59
CA TYR A 542 -2.01 -8.16 20.82
C TYR A 542 -2.66 -8.83 22.05
N LYS A 543 -2.27 -8.39 23.25
CA LYS A 543 -2.59 -9.07 24.52
C LYS A 543 -3.13 -8.15 25.61
N SER A 544 -3.57 -6.94 25.27
CA SER A 544 -4.23 -6.07 26.25
C SER A 544 -5.60 -6.64 26.63
N ASP A 545 -6.19 -6.13 27.70
CA ASP A 545 -7.55 -6.45 28.15
C ASP A 545 -8.66 -6.19 27.12
N LEU A 546 -8.38 -5.32 26.14
CA LEU A 546 -9.24 -4.98 25.00
C LEU A 546 -8.96 -5.84 23.76
N ASP A 547 -7.86 -6.59 23.71
CA ASP A 547 -7.50 -7.47 22.58
C ASP A 547 -8.14 -8.85 22.73
N ARG A 548 -9.47 -8.88 22.60
CA ARG A 548 -10.28 -10.10 22.72
C ARG A 548 -10.61 -10.67 21.36
N TYR A 549 -10.74 -12.00 21.30
CA TYR A 549 -11.13 -12.75 20.12
C TYR A 549 -12.25 -13.71 20.52
N GLY A 550 -13.38 -13.65 19.84
CA GLY A 550 -14.57 -14.45 20.09
C GLY A 550 -14.49 -15.81 19.42
N THR A 551 -15.11 -16.78 20.08
CA THR A 551 -15.15 -18.18 19.64
C THR A 551 -16.58 -18.64 19.34
N PRO A 552 -16.75 -19.68 18.50
CA PRO A 552 -18.03 -20.36 18.31
C PRO A 552 -18.67 -20.85 19.62
N GLU A 553 -17.87 -21.33 20.58
CA GLU A 553 -18.30 -21.83 21.89
C GLU A 553 -18.92 -20.72 22.76
N GLU A 554 -18.41 -19.50 22.65
CA GLU A 554 -19.00 -18.31 23.28
C GLU A 554 -20.26 -17.82 22.55
N GLY A 555 -20.63 -18.45 21.43
CA GLY A 555 -21.81 -18.15 20.64
C GLY A 555 -21.56 -17.19 19.46
N PHE A 556 -20.32 -16.75 19.22
CA PHE A 556 -19.99 -15.93 18.06
C PHE A 556 -19.90 -16.83 16.82
N ASN A 557 -21.02 -16.99 16.11
CA ASN A 557 -21.15 -17.99 15.03
C ASN A 557 -21.50 -17.39 13.67
N ILE A 558 -21.60 -16.06 13.57
CA ILE A 558 -21.90 -15.36 12.32
C ILE A 558 -20.64 -14.65 11.85
N VAL A 559 -20.27 -14.86 10.58
CA VAL A 559 -19.15 -14.15 9.96
C VAL A 559 -19.58 -12.71 9.70
N CYS A 560 -18.76 -11.74 10.13
CA CYS A 560 -18.94 -10.33 9.83
C CYS A 560 -17.84 -9.86 8.90
N THR A 561 -18.22 -9.05 7.92
CA THR A 561 -17.27 -8.35 7.05
C THR A 561 -17.65 -6.87 6.97
N THR A 562 -16.65 -6.01 6.88
CA THR A 562 -16.87 -4.57 6.68
C THR A 562 -16.50 -4.14 5.26
N TYR A 563 -17.27 -3.24 4.65
CA TYR A 563 -17.01 -2.80 3.27
C TYR A 563 -17.47 -1.36 3.01
N ARG A 564 -17.44 -0.95 1.73
CA ARG A 564 -17.77 0.40 1.27
C ARG A 564 -19.01 0.41 0.37
N LEU A 565 -19.74 1.50 0.43
CA LEU A 565 -20.82 1.86 -0.48
C LEU A 565 -20.30 2.89 -1.48
N THR A 566 -20.91 2.93 -2.67
CA THR A 566 -20.50 3.84 -3.75
C THR A 566 -20.66 5.30 -3.36
N GLU A 567 -21.68 5.60 -2.56
CA GLU A 567 -22.13 6.91 -2.15
C GLU A 567 -21.23 7.53 -1.06
N HIS A 568 -20.35 6.75 -0.43
CA HIS A 568 -19.53 7.24 0.66
C HIS A 568 -18.05 6.87 0.56
N TYR A 569 -17.21 7.85 0.89
CA TYR A 569 -15.77 7.71 0.97
C TYR A 569 -15.30 7.72 2.43
N HIS A 570 -15.02 6.53 2.96
CA HIS A 570 -14.58 6.31 4.34
C HIS A 570 -15.51 7.08 5.31
N TYR A 571 -14.91 7.94 6.14
CA TYR A 571 -15.57 8.75 7.17
C TYR A 571 -15.60 10.23 6.79
N TRP A 572 -15.35 10.56 5.51
CA TRP A 572 -15.22 11.93 5.02
C TRP A 572 -16.55 12.46 4.47
N THR A 573 -17.17 11.75 3.54
CA THR A 573 -18.37 12.21 2.82
C THR A 573 -19.65 12.29 3.66
N LYS A 574 -19.63 11.79 4.91
CA LYS A 574 -20.69 12.09 5.90
C LYS A 574 -20.75 13.58 6.29
N ASN A 575 -19.78 14.37 5.82
CA ASN A 575 -19.77 15.83 5.89
C ASN A 575 -20.25 16.51 4.59
N ASN A 576 -20.76 15.75 3.60
CA ASN A 576 -21.34 16.28 2.37
C ASN A 576 -22.86 16.04 2.35
N PRO A 577 -23.70 17.08 2.28
CA PRO A 577 -25.15 16.94 2.33
C PRO A 577 -25.74 16.01 1.26
N MET A 578 -25.18 15.99 0.05
CA MET A 578 -25.66 15.15 -1.05
C MET A 578 -25.42 13.66 -0.74
N ASN A 579 -24.23 13.33 -0.24
CA ASN A 579 -23.91 11.96 0.12
C ASN A 579 -24.78 11.48 1.31
N VAL A 580 -25.00 12.35 2.30
CA VAL A 580 -25.86 12.06 3.45
C VAL A 580 -27.33 11.86 3.04
N GLN A 581 -27.81 12.51 1.98
CA GLN A 581 -29.16 12.24 1.47
C GLN A 581 -29.29 10.87 0.81
N LEU A 582 -28.23 10.38 0.15
CA LEU A 582 -28.25 9.09 -0.53
C LEU A 582 -28.22 7.90 0.44
N VAL A 583 -27.42 8.00 1.51
CA VAL A 583 -27.35 7.00 2.59
C VAL A 583 -27.48 7.71 3.94
N PRO A 584 -28.71 7.96 4.41
CA PRO A 584 -28.95 8.82 5.57
C PRO A 584 -28.72 8.16 6.92
N GLU A 585 -28.68 6.82 6.96
CA GLU A 585 -28.52 6.08 8.21
C GLU A 585 -27.65 4.82 8.02
N PRO A 586 -26.88 4.41 9.05
CA PRO A 586 -26.17 3.15 9.03
C PRO A 586 -27.12 1.95 9.02
N PHE A 587 -26.66 0.85 8.43
CA PHE A 587 -27.38 -0.42 8.41
C PHE A 587 -26.45 -1.63 8.48
N VAL A 588 -27.03 -2.78 8.78
CA VAL A 588 -26.40 -4.10 8.69
C VAL A 588 -27.12 -4.89 7.60
N GLU A 589 -26.39 -5.38 6.60
CA GLU A 589 -26.96 -6.33 5.65
C GLU A 589 -27.12 -7.70 6.32
N VAL A 590 -28.38 -8.14 6.41
CA VAL A 590 -28.75 -9.42 7.03
C VAL A 590 -29.30 -10.35 5.94
N PRO A 591 -28.76 -11.57 5.77
CA PRO A 591 -29.32 -12.56 4.85
C PRO A 591 -30.80 -12.83 5.17
N ALA A 592 -31.65 -12.88 4.15
CA ALA A 592 -33.09 -13.10 4.33
C ALA A 592 -33.41 -14.35 5.17
N GLN A 593 -32.73 -15.47 4.92
CA GLN A 593 -32.96 -16.70 5.68
C GLN A 593 -32.52 -16.57 7.15
N LEU A 594 -31.44 -15.85 7.45
CA LEU A 594 -31.04 -15.58 8.83
C LEU A 594 -32.08 -14.70 9.53
N ALA A 595 -32.58 -13.67 8.82
CA ALA A 595 -33.60 -12.78 9.34
C ALA A 595 -34.90 -13.55 9.66
N ASP A 596 -35.33 -14.46 8.79
CA ASP A 596 -36.50 -15.33 8.99
C ASP A 596 -36.30 -16.27 10.20
N GLU A 597 -35.14 -16.92 10.29
CA GLU A 597 -34.78 -17.82 11.41
C GLU A 597 -34.76 -17.08 12.77
N MET A 598 -34.51 -15.77 12.75
CA MET A 598 -34.41 -14.93 13.95
C MET A 598 -35.63 -14.04 14.20
N GLY A 599 -36.62 -14.04 13.31
CA GLY A 599 -37.77 -13.14 13.37
C GLY A 599 -37.40 -11.65 13.28
N ILE A 600 -36.38 -11.30 12.50
CA ILE A 600 -35.94 -9.92 12.23
C ILE A 600 -36.63 -9.42 10.97
N THR A 601 -37.30 -8.27 11.06
CA THR A 601 -37.89 -7.61 9.87
C THR A 601 -36.97 -6.51 9.36
N GLY A 602 -36.95 -6.29 8.04
CA GLY A 602 -36.21 -5.18 7.43
C GLY A 602 -36.62 -3.82 8.03
N GLY A 603 -35.63 -2.98 8.32
CA GLY A 603 -35.80 -1.67 8.94
C GLY A 603 -35.83 -1.68 10.47
N GLU A 604 -36.00 -2.83 11.13
CA GLU A 604 -35.85 -2.93 12.58
C GLU A 604 -34.39 -2.71 13.00
N LYS A 605 -34.16 -2.22 14.22
CA LYS A 605 -32.81 -2.13 14.76
C LYS A 605 -32.34 -3.51 15.19
N VAL A 606 -31.10 -3.83 14.82
CA VAL A 606 -30.39 -5.02 15.26
C VAL A 606 -29.14 -4.62 16.02
N LYS A 607 -28.79 -5.45 16.99
CA LYS A 607 -27.61 -5.33 17.83
C LYS A 607 -26.61 -6.39 17.39
N VAL A 608 -25.50 -5.96 16.80
CA VAL A 608 -24.39 -6.83 16.42
C VAL A 608 -23.34 -6.78 17.51
N THR A 609 -22.98 -7.92 18.07
CA THR A 609 -22.03 -8.01 19.20
C THR A 609 -20.85 -8.87 18.81
N SER A 610 -19.64 -8.36 19.03
CA SER A 610 -18.39 -9.10 18.92
C SER A 610 -17.78 -9.30 20.30
N ALA A 611 -16.65 -9.99 20.44
CA ALA A 611 -15.97 -10.10 21.75
C ALA A 611 -15.42 -8.75 22.27
N ARG A 612 -15.41 -7.70 21.43
CA ARG A 612 -14.84 -6.38 21.73
C ARG A 612 -15.88 -5.31 22.03
N GLY A 613 -17.04 -5.38 21.37
CA GLY A 613 -18.02 -4.30 21.41
C GLY A 613 -19.33 -4.63 20.72
N VAL A 614 -20.23 -3.65 20.75
CA VAL A 614 -21.60 -3.73 20.25
C VAL A 614 -21.81 -2.64 19.21
N TYR A 615 -22.56 -2.93 18.15
CA TYR A 615 -22.95 -1.98 17.12
C TYR A 615 -24.44 -2.10 16.87
N VAL A 616 -25.17 -0.98 16.93
CA VAL A 616 -26.62 -0.95 16.71
C VAL A 616 -26.94 -0.14 15.45
N ALA A 617 -27.63 -0.77 14.50
CA ALA A 617 -28.08 -0.14 13.26
C ALA A 617 -29.32 -0.84 12.70
N LYS A 618 -29.94 -0.28 11.66
CA LYS A 618 -31.11 -0.90 11.01
C LYS A 618 -30.71 -2.16 10.23
N ALA A 619 -31.56 -3.18 10.23
CA ALA A 619 -31.38 -4.36 9.38
C ALA A 619 -31.81 -4.07 7.94
N MET A 620 -30.88 -4.17 6.99
CA MET A 620 -31.17 -4.28 5.57
C MET A 620 -31.27 -5.77 5.22
N VAL A 621 -32.49 -6.32 5.30
CA VAL A 621 -32.73 -7.72 4.97
C VAL A 621 -32.64 -7.92 3.45
N THR A 622 -31.78 -8.82 3.00
CA THR A 622 -31.47 -8.99 1.57
C THR A 622 -31.36 -10.46 1.16
N LYS A 623 -31.79 -10.75 -0.07
CA LYS A 623 -31.56 -12.05 -0.75
C LYS A 623 -30.20 -12.11 -1.46
N GLY A 624 -29.47 -11.00 -1.50
CA GLY A 624 -28.15 -10.89 -2.13
C GLY A 624 -27.06 -11.68 -1.39
N ILE A 625 -27.26 -11.92 -0.09
CA ILE A 625 -26.37 -12.75 0.73
C ILE A 625 -27.08 -14.06 1.03
N LYS A 626 -26.40 -15.18 0.76
CA LYS A 626 -26.92 -16.54 0.96
C LYS A 626 -26.17 -17.23 2.10
N PRO A 627 -26.80 -18.18 2.81
CA PRO A 627 -26.05 -19.08 3.67
C PRO A 627 -25.03 -19.86 2.84
N MET A 628 -23.92 -20.20 3.48
CA MET A 628 -22.89 -21.07 2.93
C MET A 628 -22.88 -22.37 3.70
N MET A 629 -22.58 -23.48 3.02
CA MET A 629 -22.28 -24.75 3.67
C MET A 629 -20.75 -24.89 3.69
N ILE A 630 -20.13 -24.63 4.83
CA ILE A 630 -18.68 -24.65 4.99
C ILE A 630 -18.31 -25.83 5.90
N ASP A 631 -17.55 -26.77 5.36
CA ASP A 631 -17.21 -28.05 5.99
C ASP A 631 -18.41 -28.76 6.64
N GLY A 632 -19.55 -28.78 5.95
CA GLY A 632 -20.79 -29.38 6.43
C GLY A 632 -21.59 -28.54 7.44
N LYS A 633 -21.08 -27.37 7.84
CA LYS A 633 -21.75 -26.42 8.74
C LYS A 633 -22.46 -25.32 7.96
N LYS A 634 -23.74 -25.08 8.24
CA LYS A 634 -24.47 -23.92 7.75
C LYS A 634 -23.91 -22.66 8.42
N THR A 635 -23.34 -21.76 7.63
CA THR A 635 -22.68 -20.54 8.09
C THR A 635 -23.33 -19.33 7.43
N TYR A 636 -23.60 -18.31 8.23
CA TYR A 636 -24.10 -17.02 7.75
C TYR A 636 -22.99 -15.97 7.77
N GLN A 637 -23.10 -15.03 6.82
CA GLN A 637 -22.30 -13.83 6.77
C GLN A 637 -23.21 -12.61 6.83
N ILE A 638 -22.85 -11.60 7.62
CA ILE A 638 -23.47 -10.28 7.61
C ILE A 638 -22.49 -9.22 7.10
N GLY A 639 -23.06 -8.13 6.61
CA GLY A 639 -22.32 -7.03 6.02
C GLY A 639 -22.50 -5.72 6.77
N ILE A 640 -21.41 -4.99 7.03
CA ILE A 640 -21.48 -3.66 7.68
C ILE A 640 -20.72 -2.61 6.86
N PRO A 641 -21.40 -1.63 6.24
CA PRO A 641 -20.77 -0.45 5.68
C PRO A 641 -20.02 0.35 6.73
N ILE A 642 -18.81 0.82 6.41
CA ILE A 642 -17.94 1.50 7.38
C ILE A 642 -18.27 2.98 7.60
N HIS A 643 -19.27 3.57 6.97
CA HIS A 643 -19.26 5.02 6.70
C HIS A 643 -19.71 5.94 7.82
N SER A 644 -20.33 5.39 8.87
CA SER A 644 -20.86 6.15 10.00
C SER A 644 -19.90 6.18 11.19
N GLY A 645 -20.11 7.13 12.09
CA GLY A 645 -19.33 7.34 13.31
C GLY A 645 -20.08 8.23 14.30
N TYR A 646 -19.37 9.10 15.03
CA TYR A 646 -19.99 10.03 15.99
C TYR A 646 -19.77 11.52 15.66
N ARG A 647 -19.18 11.81 14.50
CA ARG A 647 -19.07 13.16 13.92
C ARG A 647 -19.61 13.14 12.50
N GLY A 648 -20.16 14.24 12.01
CA GLY A 648 -20.74 14.30 10.66
C GLY A 648 -22.11 14.96 10.68
N ILE A 649 -22.67 15.30 9.51
CA ILE A 649 -23.90 16.08 9.44
C ILE A 649 -25.07 15.36 10.14
N ALA A 650 -25.26 14.06 9.89
CA ALA A 650 -26.36 13.31 10.49
C ALA A 650 -26.11 12.97 11.95
N GLU A 651 -24.86 12.63 12.29
CA GLU A 651 -24.41 12.29 13.64
C GLU A 651 -24.50 13.49 14.60
N ASP A 652 -24.07 14.67 14.15
CA ASP A 652 -24.08 15.91 14.93
C ASP A 652 -25.51 16.41 15.21
N GLU A 653 -26.46 16.07 14.34
CA GLU A 653 -27.90 16.31 14.53
C GLU A 653 -28.60 15.22 15.36
N GLY A 654 -27.86 14.18 15.80
CA GLY A 654 -28.41 13.07 16.58
C GLY A 654 -29.35 12.16 15.79
N ARG A 655 -29.25 12.13 14.46
CA ARG A 655 -30.12 11.33 13.58
C ARG A 655 -29.71 9.86 13.49
N THR A 656 -28.45 9.54 13.74
CA THR A 656 -27.88 8.19 13.55
C THR A 656 -27.27 7.64 14.85
N SER A 657 -27.02 6.33 14.88
CA SER A 657 -26.20 5.73 15.93
C SER A 657 -24.78 6.29 15.86
N LEU A 658 -24.20 6.55 17.04
CA LEU A 658 -22.87 7.15 17.17
C LEU A 658 -21.74 6.10 17.23
N ASP A 659 -22.10 4.82 17.11
CA ASP A 659 -21.19 3.68 17.27
C ASP A 659 -20.28 3.46 16.05
N PRO A 660 -18.94 3.45 16.20
CA PRO A 660 -18.04 3.07 15.11
C PRO A 660 -18.13 1.58 14.75
N ALA A 661 -18.28 1.24 13.47
CA ALA A 661 -18.29 -0.17 13.04
C ALA A 661 -17.02 -0.94 13.44
N ASN A 662 -15.86 -0.27 13.40
CA ASN A 662 -14.57 -0.90 13.71
C ASN A 662 -14.38 -1.21 15.21
N GLN A 663 -15.28 -0.80 16.10
CA GLN A 663 -15.28 -1.32 17.47
C GLN A 663 -15.55 -2.84 17.53
N LEU A 664 -16.14 -3.41 16.47
CA LEU A 664 -16.35 -4.84 16.35
C LEU A 664 -15.13 -5.61 15.85
N SER A 665 -14.20 -4.94 15.17
CA SER A 665 -13.12 -5.59 14.42
C SER A 665 -11.95 -6.01 15.30
N PRO A 666 -11.34 -7.18 15.06
CA PRO A 666 -10.22 -7.68 15.84
C PRO A 666 -8.90 -6.99 15.50
N ALA A 667 -8.01 -6.87 16.49
CA ALA A 667 -6.62 -6.45 16.29
C ALA A 667 -5.72 -7.66 15.93
N ALA A 668 -6.13 -8.44 14.93
CA ALA A 668 -5.39 -9.55 14.35
C ALA A 668 -4.73 -9.10 13.04
N ILE A 669 -3.42 -9.31 12.89
CA ILE A 669 -2.60 -8.57 11.93
C ILE A 669 -1.84 -9.51 10.97
N ASP A 670 -1.86 -9.20 9.67
CA ASP A 670 -1.00 -9.84 8.66
C ASP A 670 0.48 -9.69 9.04
N PRO A 671 1.26 -10.79 9.09
CA PRO A 671 2.62 -10.77 9.61
C PRO A 671 3.63 -10.09 8.67
N ASN A 672 3.25 -9.80 7.43
CA ASN A 672 4.13 -9.21 6.42
C ASN A 672 3.81 -7.73 6.19
N ALA A 673 2.54 -7.42 5.92
CA ALA A 673 2.06 -6.09 5.56
C ALA A 673 1.50 -5.30 6.75
N TYR A 674 1.43 -5.92 7.93
CA TYR A 674 0.91 -5.33 9.16
C TYR A 674 -0.51 -4.76 9.03
N THR A 675 -1.31 -5.36 8.16
CA THR A 675 -2.69 -4.95 7.89
C THR A 675 -3.65 -5.71 8.81
N PRO A 676 -4.61 -5.03 9.47
CA PRO A 676 -5.59 -5.71 10.32
C PRO A 676 -6.64 -6.51 9.54
N GLU A 677 -7.18 -7.52 10.22
CA GLU A 677 -8.23 -8.42 9.73
C GLU A 677 -9.63 -7.79 9.89
N PHE A 678 -10.09 -7.11 8.83
CA PHE A 678 -11.39 -6.43 8.79
C PHE A 678 -12.45 -7.17 7.98
N LYS A 679 -12.05 -8.21 7.22
CA LYS A 679 -12.91 -8.84 6.20
C LYS A 679 -13.49 -10.19 6.60
N GLY A 680 -13.05 -10.75 7.72
CA GLY A 680 -13.61 -11.98 8.28
C GLY A 680 -13.33 -12.03 9.78
N PHE A 681 -14.38 -11.86 10.59
CA PHE A 681 -14.33 -11.99 12.04
C PHE A 681 -15.71 -12.42 12.56
N LEU A 682 -15.84 -12.83 13.83
CA LEU A 682 -17.09 -13.42 14.34
C LEU A 682 -17.91 -12.46 15.19
N VAL A 683 -19.23 -12.57 15.03
CA VAL A 683 -20.23 -11.80 15.77
C VAL A 683 -21.45 -12.64 16.15
N LYS A 684 -22.28 -12.05 17.01
CA LYS A 684 -23.67 -12.38 17.27
C LYS A 684 -24.55 -11.28 16.70
N ILE A 685 -25.79 -11.61 16.34
CA ILE A 685 -26.81 -10.63 16.00
C ILE A 685 -28.05 -10.91 16.85
N GLU A 686 -28.71 -9.87 17.31
CA GLU A 686 -29.94 -9.93 18.12
C GLU A 686 -30.85 -8.77 17.71
N ARG A 687 -32.16 -8.87 17.99
CA ARG A 687 -33.06 -7.71 17.92
C ARG A 687 -32.65 -6.69 19.02
N ALA A 688 -32.62 -5.40 18.68
CA ALA A 688 -32.16 -4.34 19.57
C ALA A 688 -33.28 -3.71 20.41
#